data_AF-A0A388LNA5-F1
#
_entry.id   AF-A0A388LNA5-F1
#
_cell.length_a   1.000
_cell.length_b   1.000
_cell.length_c   1.000
_cell.angle_alpha   90.00
_cell.angle_beta   90.00
_cell.angle_gamma   90.00
#
_symmetry.space_group_name_H-M   'P 1'
#
loop_
_entity.id
_entity.type
_entity.pdbx_description
1 polymer ?
#
loop_
_entity_poly.entity_id
_entity_poly.type
_entity_poly.pdbx_seq_one_letter_code
_entity_poly.pdbx_strand_id
1 'polypeptide(L)'
;MDMNQRQADGIGTGRSSRKMGRWEREEEEDPIFMALSNQAMVDGHCHNVVENSPAMRYERAFSEAEGHALDDAHHTLSFKRSVREIGSLLGCDGDFDSIKKRRETLGQEAVARVCFDSARISALLIDDGLRSGAARSLGWHTSYVPLVKRVLRVEAVSEDILSEMALEDKATWTLDSFEAKLRAALDPLPESVVAFKSIAAYRSGLDIEPNVKREDAEAALGNLLGQQGDVRIVDKHLVDLIFVLALEVATKLKIPMQIHTGFGDKDLDLRLANPGHLRRVLEDKRFEKSRIVLLHASYPYMREAGYLASVYPQVYLDFGLAIPKLSVHGMFAALKGLLELAPLNKVMASTDAYIFPEIFYLGALWTRRILSCVLRESVNDGDLTEIEAIAAGKAVLSGNSVRLYGLDQAIIDSCEHSDGETVCNQQSTVKRPTCIPNQNEFVRVTWMDVSGLRRCKAVPKQRYETIASGEGLSNPKILIALSNPFDAPPPGCPYGPDNEVRLLPEEDTRRSIPWCSGHDIVLTTLYKAPGEVWESCPRGNLVRMLAQLKKEFNLELRAGFENEFYLLKPATGTETELKWMAIEQSTYGSAGGLDVAAPLLSQIGRALGEMGITVDLMHSESGPGQYEIVQRYSEAVSAADNVILIREAITSLARKEGLRATFIPKYFVDACGSGNHVHCSIWESGENVFGGSSDDPSAKWGISKRGQQFVAGIVHHLPALMAVTAPNPNSVFSRILALQENKAEAALIRAVEEAEGKIALFPPRSLEVHWWSIERAHRLQSWDELQVAKSERWKEILSVKGIQSGDRLTKSTFQRLLPQFQQKEMKLLQHPFDKSAPEACTSKEMCLYAELYFHDILTSRRSNTECLYAELYFHDILTSRRSNTELDMGQVHLTDLWELVEARLPQEGRLDLDRPITDSEAKQAIKAMARGKAPGSDGMTVELSHMFWPELGGVLFEMYNNALIGAWLPSSMSHGVITLFVQDGGEG
;
A
#
# COMPACT_ATOMS: atom_id res chain seq x y z
N MET A 1 -68.26 18.31 -17.13
CA MET A 1 -68.17 16.92 -17.63
C MET A 1 -67.69 17.01 -19.06
N ASP A 2 -66.51 16.43 -19.27
CA ASP A 2 -65.76 16.09 -20.49
C ASP A 2 -65.64 17.08 -21.65
N MET A 3 -64.39 17.53 -21.87
CA MET A 3 -63.93 18.03 -23.17
C MET A 3 -62.46 17.71 -23.45
N ASN A 4 -62.24 17.36 -24.73
CA ASN A 4 -61.03 17.44 -25.56
C ASN A 4 -60.06 16.24 -25.62
N GLN A 5 -60.17 15.49 -26.72
CA GLN A 5 -59.11 14.70 -27.33
C GLN A 5 -59.06 14.99 -28.84
N ARG A 6 -57.94 15.55 -29.31
CA ARG A 6 -57.32 15.25 -30.63
C ARG A 6 -55.84 15.64 -30.60
N GLN A 7 -54.96 14.64 -30.72
CA GLN A 7 -53.77 14.67 -31.59
C GLN A 7 -53.06 13.32 -31.47
N ALA A 8 -52.96 12.61 -32.59
CA ALA A 8 -52.12 11.43 -32.76
C ALA A 8 -51.27 11.70 -33.99
N ASP A 9 -49.99 12.00 -33.76
CA ASP A 9 -48.85 11.79 -34.66
C ASP A 9 -47.59 12.19 -33.87
N GLY A 10 -46.65 11.28 -33.67
CA GLY A 10 -45.41 11.56 -32.93
C GLY A 10 -44.66 10.31 -32.46
N ILE A 11 -43.79 9.82 -33.31
CA ILE A 11 -42.85 8.71 -33.10
C ILE A 11 -41.98 8.96 -31.86
N GLY A 12 -41.97 8.01 -30.93
CA GLY A 12 -41.34 8.11 -29.62
C GLY A 12 -39.81 8.15 -29.68
N THR A 13 -39.23 9.19 -29.08
CA THR A 13 -37.81 9.27 -28.72
C THR A 13 -37.67 9.13 -27.20
N GLY A 14 -37.44 7.89 -26.75
CA GLY A 14 -37.04 7.63 -25.37
C GLY A 14 -35.61 8.08 -25.13
N ARG A 15 -35.40 9.28 -24.56
CA ARG A 15 -34.10 9.68 -24.00
C ARG A 15 -33.89 9.00 -22.66
N SER A 16 -33.09 7.94 -22.68
CA SER A 16 -32.46 7.33 -21.51
C SER A 16 -31.52 8.34 -20.84
N SER A 17 -31.85 8.81 -19.64
CA SER A 17 -30.97 9.62 -18.80
C SER A 17 -29.92 8.70 -18.14
N ARG A 18 -28.75 8.55 -18.78
CA ARG A 18 -27.60 7.82 -18.21
C ARG A 18 -27.01 8.61 -17.03
N LYS A 19 -26.80 7.93 -15.89
CA LYS A 19 -26.02 8.42 -14.74
C LYS A 19 -24.54 8.44 -15.12
N MET A 20 -23.89 9.60 -15.01
CA MET A 20 -22.45 9.74 -15.28
C MET A 20 -21.58 9.09 -14.20
N GLY A 21 -20.47 8.49 -14.64
CA GLY A 21 -19.46 7.83 -13.81
C GLY A 21 -18.64 8.80 -12.94
N ARG A 22 -17.78 8.25 -12.07
CA ARG A 22 -16.87 9.02 -11.18
C ARG A 22 -15.82 9.82 -11.96
N TRP A 23 -15.33 9.25 -13.06
CA TRP A 23 -14.33 9.86 -13.94
C TRP A 23 -14.91 11.02 -14.74
N GLU A 24 -16.12 10.86 -15.31
CA GLU A 24 -16.81 11.89 -16.09
C GLU A 24 -17.10 13.17 -15.28
N ARG A 25 -17.23 13.07 -13.95
CA ARG A 25 -17.41 14.23 -13.06
C ARG A 25 -16.10 14.91 -12.62
N GLU A 26 -15.03 14.15 -12.41
CA GLU A 26 -13.68 14.69 -12.13
C GLU A 26 -13.04 15.31 -13.39
N GLU A 27 -13.52 14.92 -14.57
CA GLU A 27 -13.14 15.42 -15.89
C GLU A 27 -13.72 16.83 -16.17
N GLU A 28 -14.95 17.12 -15.75
CA GLU A 28 -15.61 18.42 -16.03
C GLU A 28 -15.06 19.60 -15.20
N GLU A 29 -14.35 19.35 -14.09
CA GLU A 29 -13.80 20.39 -13.19
C GLU A 29 -12.26 20.48 -13.17
N ASP A 30 -11.54 19.56 -13.83
CA ASP A 30 -10.07 19.57 -13.85
C ASP A 30 -9.52 20.45 -14.98
N PRO A 31 -8.83 21.57 -14.67
CA PRO A 31 -8.29 22.47 -15.69
C PRO A 31 -7.28 21.79 -16.61
N ILE A 32 -6.51 20.80 -16.10
CA ILE A 32 -5.55 20.05 -16.91
C ILE A 32 -6.30 19.16 -17.90
N PHE A 33 -7.22 18.32 -17.42
CA PHE A 33 -8.03 17.48 -18.31
C PHE A 33 -8.84 18.29 -19.32
N MET A 34 -9.45 19.41 -18.93
CA MET A 34 -10.22 20.26 -19.85
C MET A 34 -9.34 20.86 -20.95
N ALA A 35 -8.12 21.29 -20.61
CA ALA A 35 -7.15 21.77 -21.58
C ALA A 35 -6.68 20.65 -22.52
N LEU A 36 -6.43 19.45 -22.01
CA LEU A 36 -5.95 18.31 -22.80
C LEU A 36 -7.05 17.61 -23.59
N SER A 37 -8.31 17.70 -23.18
CA SER A 37 -9.45 17.10 -23.88
C SER A 37 -9.73 17.79 -25.22
N ASN A 38 -9.47 19.09 -25.29
CA ASN A 38 -9.65 19.87 -26.51
C ASN A 38 -8.42 19.89 -27.42
N GLN A 39 -7.25 19.48 -26.92
CA GLN A 39 -5.99 19.49 -27.66
C GLN A 39 -6.00 18.46 -28.80
N ALA A 40 -5.63 18.80 -30.03
CA ALA A 40 -5.44 17.78 -31.07
C ALA A 40 -4.22 16.87 -30.74
N MET A 41 -4.33 15.55 -30.98
CA MET A 41 -3.25 14.59 -30.76
C MET A 41 -2.55 14.21 -32.07
N VAL A 42 -1.23 14.13 -32.06
CA VAL A 42 -0.44 13.49 -33.12
C VAL A 42 -0.20 12.05 -32.68
N ASP A 43 -0.75 11.09 -33.42
CA ASP A 43 -0.50 9.68 -33.18
C ASP A 43 0.86 9.31 -33.78
N GLY A 44 1.90 9.34 -32.94
CA GLY A 44 3.30 9.16 -33.35
C GLY A 44 3.65 7.76 -33.85
N HIS A 45 2.80 6.77 -33.60
CA HIS A 45 2.97 5.39 -34.05
C HIS A 45 1.64 4.63 -34.05
N CYS A 46 1.22 4.17 -35.21
CA CYS A 46 0.04 3.33 -35.39
C CYS A 46 0.22 2.45 -36.63
N HIS A 47 -0.75 1.58 -36.90
CA HIS A 47 -0.79 0.69 -38.05
C HIS A 47 -2.03 0.91 -38.89
N ASN A 48 -2.04 0.35 -40.09
CA ASN A 48 -3.18 0.45 -40.98
C ASN A 48 -4.46 -0.14 -40.38
N VAL A 49 -5.58 0.56 -40.61
CA VAL A 49 -6.90 -0.08 -40.63
C VAL A 49 -6.93 -1.03 -41.83
N VAL A 50 -7.53 -2.21 -41.65
CA VAL A 50 -7.64 -3.24 -42.70
C VAL A 50 -9.10 -3.42 -43.12
N GLU A 51 -9.34 -3.94 -44.32
CA GLU A 51 -10.70 -4.24 -44.78
C GLU A 51 -11.39 -5.27 -43.88
N ASN A 52 -12.68 -5.08 -43.63
CA ASN A 52 -13.47 -6.04 -42.87
C ASN A 52 -13.47 -7.41 -43.57
N SER A 53 -12.94 -8.42 -42.89
CA SER A 53 -12.97 -9.82 -43.35
C SER A 53 -13.75 -10.68 -42.36
N PRO A 54 -14.61 -11.61 -42.82
CA PRO A 54 -15.30 -12.56 -41.95
C PRO A 54 -14.35 -13.44 -41.13
N ALA A 55 -13.12 -13.65 -41.61
CA ALA A 55 -12.10 -14.43 -40.91
C ALA A 55 -11.44 -13.64 -39.74
N MET A 56 -11.64 -12.32 -39.68
CA MET A 56 -10.99 -11.46 -38.71
C MET A 56 -11.79 -11.36 -37.42
N ARG A 57 -11.23 -11.93 -36.35
CA ARG A 57 -11.82 -11.91 -35.02
C ARG A 57 -11.72 -10.52 -34.40
N TYR A 58 -12.84 -9.99 -33.93
CA TYR A 58 -12.91 -8.64 -33.34
C TYR A 58 -12.23 -8.55 -31.97
N GLU A 59 -12.08 -9.68 -31.29
CA GLU A 59 -11.36 -9.80 -30.02
C GLU A 59 -9.92 -9.26 -30.10
N ARG A 60 -9.30 -9.30 -31.30
CA ARG A 60 -7.96 -8.73 -31.55
C ARG A 60 -7.89 -7.23 -31.26
N ALA A 61 -9.03 -6.51 -31.29
CA ALA A 61 -9.05 -5.11 -30.85
C ALA A 61 -8.54 -4.94 -29.40
N PHE A 62 -8.69 -5.97 -28.56
CA PHE A 62 -8.49 -5.88 -27.12
C PHE A 62 -7.29 -6.68 -26.60
N SER A 63 -6.63 -7.48 -27.44
CA SER A 63 -5.53 -8.37 -27.02
C SER A 63 -4.51 -8.58 -28.13
N GLU A 64 -3.25 -8.74 -27.75
CA GLU A 64 -2.16 -9.22 -28.63
C GLU A 64 -2.16 -10.74 -28.78
N ALA A 65 -3.02 -11.45 -28.04
CA ALA A 65 -3.11 -12.90 -28.12
C ALA A 65 -3.63 -13.37 -29.48
N GLU A 66 -3.19 -14.56 -29.89
CA GLU A 66 -3.67 -15.25 -31.07
C GLU A 66 -4.09 -16.69 -30.74
N GLY A 67 -4.84 -17.31 -31.67
CA GLY A 67 -5.33 -18.68 -31.48
C GLY A 67 -6.29 -18.80 -30.29
N HIS A 68 -6.21 -19.89 -29.54
CA HIS A 68 -7.09 -20.16 -28.40
C HIS A 68 -6.92 -19.17 -27.25
N ALA A 69 -5.72 -18.61 -27.05
CA ALA A 69 -5.49 -17.62 -26.00
C ALA A 69 -6.27 -16.31 -26.23
N LEU A 70 -6.70 -16.05 -27.47
CA LEU A 70 -7.55 -14.90 -27.78
C LEU A 70 -8.95 -15.03 -27.17
N ASP A 71 -9.42 -16.26 -26.92
CA ASP A 71 -10.73 -16.50 -26.29
C ASP A 71 -10.76 -15.95 -24.85
N ASP A 72 -9.62 -15.97 -24.16
CA ASP A 72 -9.48 -15.45 -22.80
C ASP A 72 -9.48 -13.92 -22.74
N ALA A 73 -9.38 -13.21 -23.88
CA ALA A 73 -9.39 -11.75 -23.91
C ALA A 73 -10.65 -11.18 -23.22
N HIS A 74 -11.79 -11.85 -23.34
CA HIS A 74 -13.08 -11.49 -22.71
C HIS A 74 -13.01 -11.37 -21.19
N HIS A 75 -12.08 -12.07 -20.56
CA HIS A 75 -11.91 -12.10 -19.12
C HIS A 75 -10.97 -11.00 -18.60
N THR A 76 -10.29 -10.27 -19.49
CA THR A 76 -9.35 -9.21 -19.11
C THR A 76 -10.05 -7.91 -18.68
N LEU A 77 -9.40 -7.14 -17.80
CA LEU A 77 -9.90 -5.82 -17.40
C LEU A 77 -9.96 -4.84 -18.57
N SER A 78 -8.97 -4.90 -19.46
CA SER A 78 -8.87 -4.06 -20.64
C SER A 78 -10.06 -4.29 -21.57
N PHE A 79 -10.38 -5.54 -21.88
CA PHE A 79 -11.55 -5.90 -22.67
C PHE A 79 -12.84 -5.35 -22.06
N LYS A 80 -13.11 -5.66 -20.78
CA LYS A 80 -14.36 -5.23 -20.12
C LYS A 80 -14.54 -3.72 -20.11
N ARG A 81 -13.45 -2.96 -19.92
CA ARG A 81 -13.46 -1.50 -19.97
C ARG A 81 -13.71 -0.99 -21.38
N SER A 82 -12.92 -1.46 -22.34
CA SER A 82 -12.96 -1.02 -23.73
C SER A 82 -14.31 -1.32 -24.41
N VAL A 83 -14.94 -2.46 -24.10
CA VAL A 83 -16.30 -2.78 -24.56
C VAL A 83 -17.32 -1.76 -24.07
N ARG A 84 -17.28 -1.35 -22.80
CA ARG A 84 -18.20 -0.31 -22.30
C ARG A 84 -17.99 1.04 -22.97
N GLU A 85 -16.75 1.43 -23.19
CA GLU A 85 -16.40 2.70 -23.86
C GLU A 85 -16.88 2.70 -25.32
N ILE A 86 -16.60 1.64 -26.08
CA ILE A 86 -17.06 1.51 -27.47
C ILE A 86 -18.58 1.43 -27.55
N GLY A 87 -19.23 0.71 -26.63
CA GLY A 87 -20.69 0.67 -26.55
C GLY A 87 -21.29 2.06 -26.37
N SER A 88 -20.68 2.88 -25.50
CA SER A 88 -21.05 4.29 -25.33
C SER A 88 -20.84 5.11 -26.60
N LEU A 89 -19.65 5.01 -27.21
CA LEU A 89 -19.29 5.71 -28.45
C LEU A 89 -20.27 5.41 -29.60
N LEU A 90 -20.63 4.14 -29.80
CA LEU A 90 -21.49 3.71 -30.90
C LEU A 90 -22.99 3.83 -30.60
N GLY A 91 -23.35 4.29 -29.40
CA GLY A 91 -24.73 4.47 -28.96
C GLY A 91 -25.50 3.14 -28.82
N CYS A 92 -24.84 2.10 -28.31
CA CYS A 92 -25.44 0.78 -28.07
C CYS A 92 -25.17 0.30 -26.63
N ASP A 93 -25.63 -0.90 -26.32
CA ASP A 93 -25.37 -1.52 -25.02
C ASP A 93 -23.87 -1.87 -24.88
N GLY A 94 -23.36 -1.74 -23.66
CA GLY A 94 -21.94 -1.90 -23.33
C GLY A 94 -21.51 -3.37 -23.23
N ASP A 95 -21.95 -4.20 -24.16
CA ASP A 95 -21.61 -5.63 -24.28
C ASP A 95 -21.07 -5.94 -25.69
N PHE A 96 -20.31 -7.03 -25.79
CA PHE A 96 -19.52 -7.34 -26.98
C PHE A 96 -20.39 -7.68 -28.20
N ASP A 97 -21.50 -8.39 -28.02
CA ASP A 97 -22.36 -8.83 -29.12
C ASP A 97 -23.17 -7.66 -29.70
N SER A 98 -23.67 -6.77 -28.83
CA SER A 98 -24.33 -5.54 -29.23
C SER A 98 -23.41 -4.66 -30.07
N ILE A 99 -22.15 -4.53 -29.68
CA ILE A 99 -21.14 -3.78 -30.44
C ILE A 99 -20.88 -4.42 -31.80
N LYS A 100 -20.67 -5.74 -31.87
CA LYS A 100 -20.47 -6.44 -33.15
C LYS A 100 -21.62 -6.18 -34.11
N LYS A 101 -22.86 -6.35 -33.65
CA LYS A 101 -24.07 -6.09 -34.45
C LYS A 101 -24.17 -4.63 -34.87
N ARG A 102 -23.83 -3.69 -33.98
CA ARG A 102 -23.84 -2.25 -34.28
C ARG A 102 -22.81 -1.89 -35.34
N ARG A 103 -21.60 -2.46 -35.27
CA ARG A 103 -20.53 -2.28 -36.27
C ARG A 103 -20.95 -2.82 -37.64
N GLU A 104 -21.54 -4.01 -37.68
CA GLU A 104 -22.08 -4.60 -38.91
C GLU A 104 -23.16 -3.72 -39.54
N THR A 105 -24.05 -3.15 -38.71
CA THR A 105 -25.14 -2.28 -39.17
C THR A 105 -24.63 -0.94 -39.72
N LEU A 106 -23.62 -0.36 -39.08
CA LEU A 106 -23.07 0.95 -39.47
C LEU A 106 -22.13 0.87 -40.68
N GLY A 107 -21.39 -0.23 -40.82
CA GLY A 107 -20.30 -0.34 -41.78
C GLY A 107 -19.01 0.32 -41.29
N GLN A 108 -17.89 -0.06 -41.90
CA GLN A 108 -16.54 0.34 -41.43
C GLN A 108 -16.31 1.84 -41.51
N GLU A 109 -16.78 2.48 -42.59
CA GLU A 109 -16.56 3.90 -42.86
C GLU A 109 -17.28 4.78 -41.84
N ALA A 110 -18.52 4.42 -41.46
CA ALA A 110 -19.26 5.15 -40.45
C ALA A 110 -18.66 4.96 -39.05
N VAL A 111 -18.24 3.73 -38.72
CA VAL A 111 -17.52 3.44 -37.47
C VAL A 111 -16.21 4.22 -37.41
N ALA A 112 -15.44 4.23 -38.50
CA ALA A 112 -14.19 4.96 -38.60
C ALA A 112 -14.40 6.46 -38.37
N ARG A 113 -15.41 7.06 -39.01
CA ARG A 113 -15.75 8.47 -38.81
C ARG A 113 -16.02 8.78 -37.34
N VAL A 114 -16.92 8.03 -36.70
CA VAL A 114 -17.24 8.22 -35.29
C VAL A 114 -15.99 8.08 -34.40
N CYS A 115 -15.13 7.10 -34.68
CA CYS A 115 -13.91 6.87 -33.90
C CYS A 115 -12.90 8.01 -34.06
N PHE A 116 -12.55 8.39 -35.30
CA PHE A 116 -11.55 9.43 -35.56
C PHE A 116 -12.03 10.82 -35.14
N ASP A 117 -13.30 11.17 -35.39
CA ASP A 117 -13.91 12.43 -34.94
C ASP A 117 -13.83 12.54 -33.41
N SER A 118 -14.12 11.44 -32.70
CA SER A 118 -14.09 11.40 -31.23
C SER A 118 -12.67 11.32 -30.66
N ALA A 119 -11.71 10.76 -31.42
CA ALA A 119 -10.32 10.64 -31.00
C ALA A 119 -9.56 11.99 -31.04
N ARG A 120 -10.02 12.93 -31.89
CA ARG A 120 -9.39 14.24 -32.12
C ARG A 120 -7.90 14.09 -32.48
N ILE A 121 -7.63 13.21 -33.43
CA ILE A 121 -6.29 12.97 -33.97
C ILE A 121 -6.09 13.87 -35.19
N SER A 122 -5.02 14.67 -35.20
CA SER A 122 -4.70 15.58 -36.32
C SER A 122 -3.66 14.99 -37.28
N ALA A 123 -2.85 14.04 -36.82
CA ALA A 123 -1.90 13.32 -37.67
C ALA A 123 -1.75 11.85 -37.28
N LEU A 124 -1.63 10.99 -38.30
CA LEU A 124 -1.28 9.57 -38.15
C LEU A 124 0.09 9.30 -38.77
N LEU A 125 1.00 8.72 -37.97
CA LEU A 125 2.26 8.16 -38.45
C LEU A 125 2.13 6.64 -38.53
N ILE A 126 1.86 6.13 -39.72
CA ILE A 126 1.48 4.73 -39.94
C ILE A 126 2.72 3.90 -40.27
N ASP A 127 3.06 2.94 -39.41
CA ASP A 127 3.89 1.79 -39.77
C ASP A 127 3.09 0.87 -40.68
N ASP A 128 3.43 0.93 -41.96
CA ASP A 128 2.76 0.23 -43.06
C ASP A 128 3.36 -1.16 -43.36
N GLY A 129 4.34 -1.60 -42.56
CA GLY A 129 4.97 -2.91 -42.71
C GLY A 129 4.28 -4.05 -41.96
N LEU A 130 3.20 -3.78 -41.21
CA LEU A 130 2.43 -4.81 -40.53
C LEU A 130 1.44 -5.49 -41.47
N ARG A 131 1.68 -6.77 -41.81
CA ARG A 131 0.91 -7.54 -42.80
C ARG A 131 -0.26 -8.34 -42.17
N SER A 132 -1.22 -7.66 -41.55
CA SER A 132 -2.33 -8.29 -40.80
C SER A 132 -3.66 -8.40 -41.57
N GLY A 133 -3.64 -8.34 -42.90
CA GLY A 133 -4.82 -8.40 -43.77
C GLY A 133 -4.70 -7.43 -44.94
N ALA A 134 -5.82 -7.18 -45.64
CA ALA A 134 -5.87 -6.20 -46.71
C ALA A 134 -5.87 -4.79 -46.11
N ALA A 135 -4.71 -4.13 -46.06
CA ALA A 135 -4.57 -2.78 -45.54
C ALA A 135 -5.33 -1.75 -46.39
N ARG A 136 -6.01 -0.80 -45.73
CA ARG A 136 -6.59 0.37 -46.40
C ARG A 136 -5.48 1.28 -46.92
N SER A 137 -5.76 1.99 -48.00
CA SER A 137 -4.82 2.96 -48.56
C SER A 137 -4.58 4.13 -47.60
N LEU A 138 -3.45 4.82 -47.73
CA LEU A 138 -3.18 6.03 -46.94
C LEU A 138 -4.23 7.11 -47.21
N GLY A 139 -4.71 7.25 -48.45
CA GLY A 139 -5.77 8.18 -48.81
C GLY A 139 -7.12 7.88 -48.14
N TRP A 140 -7.38 6.62 -47.77
CA TRP A 140 -8.55 6.28 -46.96
C TRP A 140 -8.46 6.94 -45.57
N HIS A 141 -7.28 6.91 -44.94
CA HIS A 141 -7.05 7.53 -43.63
C HIS A 141 -7.11 9.07 -43.72
N THR A 142 -6.65 9.66 -44.82
CA THR A 142 -6.75 11.12 -45.09
C THR A 142 -8.20 11.62 -45.16
N SER A 143 -9.17 10.73 -45.33
CA SER A 143 -10.59 11.08 -45.29
C SER A 143 -11.13 11.32 -43.87
N TYR A 144 -10.33 11.00 -42.84
CA TYR A 144 -10.71 11.14 -41.43
C TYR A 144 -9.70 11.97 -40.62
N VAL A 145 -8.43 11.98 -41.03
CA VAL A 145 -7.36 12.70 -40.34
C VAL A 145 -6.64 13.62 -41.33
N PRO A 146 -6.39 14.90 -40.98
CA PRO A 146 -5.83 15.89 -41.91
C PRO A 146 -4.44 15.53 -42.45
N LEU A 147 -3.59 14.94 -41.62
CA LEU A 147 -2.23 14.56 -42.00
C LEU A 147 -2.00 13.06 -41.82
N VAL A 148 -1.53 12.39 -42.87
CA VAL A 148 -1.13 10.98 -42.81
C VAL A 148 0.27 10.87 -43.39
N LYS A 149 1.19 10.28 -42.62
CA LYS A 149 2.56 10.02 -43.02
C LYS A 149 2.90 8.57 -42.75
N ARG A 150 3.96 8.09 -43.39
CA ARG A 150 4.42 6.70 -43.34
C ARG A 150 5.63 6.57 -42.42
N VAL A 151 5.71 5.44 -41.75
CA VAL A 151 6.89 4.94 -41.06
C VAL A 151 7.28 3.62 -41.73
N LEU A 152 8.48 3.53 -42.30
CA LEU A 152 8.90 2.33 -43.01
C LEU A 152 9.46 1.29 -42.04
N ARG A 153 8.85 0.10 -42.00
CA ARG A 153 9.38 -1.06 -41.26
C ARG A 153 10.53 -1.71 -42.01
N VAL A 154 11.73 -1.60 -41.45
CA VAL A 154 12.98 -1.94 -42.16
C VAL A 154 13.13 -3.43 -42.40
N GLU A 155 12.61 -4.27 -41.51
CA GLU A 155 12.60 -5.72 -41.67
C GLU A 155 11.65 -6.13 -42.80
N ALA A 156 10.49 -5.50 -42.93
CA ALA A 156 9.54 -5.80 -44.00
C ALA A 156 10.10 -5.39 -45.38
N VAL A 157 10.74 -4.21 -45.47
CA VAL A 157 11.42 -3.78 -46.69
C VAL A 157 12.55 -4.75 -47.07
N SER A 158 13.30 -5.22 -46.07
CA SER A 158 14.37 -6.20 -46.29
C SER A 158 13.83 -7.54 -46.77
N GLU A 159 12.71 -8.00 -46.20
CA GLU A 159 12.02 -9.23 -46.62
C GLU A 159 11.47 -9.13 -48.04
N ASP A 160 10.96 -7.98 -48.46
CA ASP A 160 10.51 -7.75 -49.84
C ASP A 160 11.67 -7.80 -50.82
N ILE A 161 12.79 -7.13 -50.50
CA ILE A 161 14.01 -7.18 -51.32
C ILE A 161 14.49 -8.64 -51.45
N LEU A 162 14.53 -9.40 -50.35
CA LEU A 162 14.96 -10.79 -50.37
C LEU A 162 13.99 -11.71 -51.11
N SER A 163 12.69 -11.42 -51.05
CA SER A 163 11.66 -12.16 -51.80
C SER A 163 11.79 -11.94 -53.30
N GLU A 164 12.09 -10.71 -53.73
CA GLU A 164 12.45 -10.40 -55.12
C GLU A 164 13.75 -11.11 -55.53
N MET A 165 14.77 -11.08 -54.66
CA MET A 165 16.06 -11.76 -54.89
C MET A 165 15.91 -13.28 -55.06
N ALA A 166 14.99 -13.91 -54.32
CA ALA A 166 14.73 -15.34 -54.41
C ALA A 166 14.14 -15.77 -55.76
N LEU A 167 13.58 -14.84 -56.54
CA LEU A 167 13.06 -15.07 -57.89
C LEU A 167 14.14 -14.91 -58.99
N GLU A 168 15.27 -14.30 -58.66
CA GLU A 168 16.44 -14.13 -59.54
C GLU A 168 17.45 -15.28 -59.35
N ASP A 169 18.50 -15.37 -60.20
CA ASP A 169 19.48 -16.47 -60.10
C ASP A 169 20.24 -16.40 -58.75
N LYS A 170 20.08 -17.42 -57.90
CA LYS A 170 20.66 -17.47 -56.54
C LYS A 170 22.19 -17.36 -56.54
N ALA A 171 22.85 -17.63 -57.67
CA ALA A 171 24.31 -17.55 -57.80
C ALA A 171 24.86 -16.12 -57.96
N THR A 172 24.01 -15.11 -58.19
CA THR A 172 24.48 -13.73 -58.47
C THR A 172 24.42 -12.77 -57.27
N TRP A 173 23.90 -13.21 -56.13
CA TRP A 173 23.65 -12.36 -54.97
C TRP A 173 24.72 -12.49 -53.87
N THR A 174 25.19 -11.35 -53.38
CA THR A 174 26.17 -11.21 -52.28
C THR A 174 25.62 -10.29 -51.18
N LEU A 175 26.25 -10.30 -50.00
CA LEU A 175 25.92 -9.35 -48.94
C LEU A 175 25.99 -7.90 -49.43
N ASP A 176 27.01 -7.55 -50.22
CA ASP A 176 27.16 -6.22 -50.82
C ASP A 176 25.97 -5.80 -51.67
N SER A 177 25.46 -6.72 -52.50
CA SER A 177 24.30 -6.44 -53.35
C SER A 177 23.02 -6.24 -52.54
N PHE A 178 22.84 -6.98 -51.44
CA PHE A 178 21.73 -6.77 -50.50
C PHE A 178 21.85 -5.43 -49.78
N GLU A 179 23.02 -5.11 -49.22
CA GLU A 179 23.29 -3.83 -48.55
C GLU A 179 23.02 -2.65 -49.50
N ALA A 180 23.48 -2.74 -50.75
CA ALA A 180 23.27 -1.70 -51.76
C ALA A 180 21.78 -1.51 -52.08
N LYS A 181 21.01 -2.60 -52.25
CA LYS A 181 19.57 -2.53 -52.49
C LYS A 181 18.80 -1.98 -51.29
N LEU A 182 19.13 -2.40 -50.08
CA LEU A 182 18.50 -1.88 -48.86
C LEU A 182 18.77 -0.39 -48.71
N ARG A 183 20.01 0.07 -48.91
CA ARG A 183 20.33 1.51 -48.88
C ARG A 183 19.56 2.29 -49.94
N ALA A 184 19.44 1.75 -51.17
CA ALA A 184 18.68 2.37 -52.24
C ALA A 184 17.16 2.43 -51.96
N ALA A 185 16.63 1.46 -51.21
CA ALA A 185 15.23 1.47 -50.79
C ALA A 185 14.94 2.47 -49.65
N LEU A 186 15.96 2.83 -48.87
CA LEU A 186 15.86 3.75 -47.73
C LEU A 186 16.29 5.19 -48.05
N ASP A 187 17.12 5.41 -49.08
CA ASP A 187 17.68 6.71 -49.46
C ASP A 187 17.84 6.82 -51.01
N PRO A 188 17.19 7.79 -51.68
CA PRO A 188 16.43 8.92 -51.13
C PRO A 188 15.04 8.51 -50.62
N LEU A 189 14.62 9.17 -49.54
CA LEU A 189 13.35 8.88 -48.88
C LEU A 189 12.18 9.60 -49.58
N PRO A 190 11.05 8.92 -49.87
CA PRO A 190 9.84 9.58 -50.34
C PRO A 190 9.30 10.60 -49.33
N GLU A 191 8.76 11.73 -49.79
CA GLU A 191 8.22 12.82 -48.92
C GLU A 191 7.09 12.38 -47.98
N SER A 192 6.41 11.28 -48.33
CA SER A 192 5.39 10.67 -47.49
C SER A 192 5.94 9.98 -46.24
N VAL A 193 7.24 9.64 -46.20
CA VAL A 193 7.86 8.90 -45.10
C VAL A 193 8.58 9.86 -44.17
N VAL A 194 8.37 9.71 -42.86
CA VAL A 194 8.96 10.60 -41.84
C VAL A 194 9.84 9.89 -40.83
N ALA A 195 9.83 8.55 -40.81
CA ALA A 195 10.62 7.75 -39.89
C ALA A 195 10.81 6.32 -40.39
N PHE A 196 11.76 5.61 -39.77
CA PHE A 196 11.88 4.15 -39.87
C PHE A 196 11.34 3.48 -38.61
N LYS A 197 11.00 2.20 -38.71
CA LYS A 197 10.63 1.33 -37.59
C LYS A 197 11.46 0.05 -37.67
N SER A 198 12.03 -0.37 -36.55
CA SER A 198 12.57 -1.71 -36.37
C SER A 198 11.72 -2.53 -35.40
N ILE A 199 11.52 -3.79 -35.77
CA ILE A 199 10.91 -4.84 -34.95
C ILE A 199 11.95 -5.89 -34.53
N ALA A 200 13.23 -5.53 -34.40
CA ALA A 200 14.30 -6.45 -33.97
C ALA A 200 13.96 -7.21 -32.67
N ALA A 201 13.22 -6.59 -31.74
CA ALA A 201 12.70 -7.22 -30.53
C ALA A 201 11.80 -8.46 -30.80
N TYR A 202 11.04 -8.47 -31.90
CA TYR A 202 10.24 -9.63 -32.35
C TYR A 202 11.06 -10.69 -33.09
N ARG A 203 12.33 -10.40 -33.40
CA ARG A 203 13.19 -11.28 -34.21
C ARG A 203 14.27 -11.88 -33.33
N SER A 204 15.39 -11.17 -33.15
CA SER A 204 16.56 -11.67 -32.41
C SER A 204 16.83 -10.93 -31.10
N GLY A 205 15.99 -9.96 -30.73
CA GLY A 205 16.16 -9.16 -29.51
C GLY A 205 16.91 -7.85 -29.72
N LEU A 206 17.05 -7.08 -28.65
CA LEU A 206 17.60 -5.71 -28.67
C LEU A 206 19.10 -5.62 -28.34
N ASP A 207 19.79 -6.74 -28.08
CA ASP A 207 21.26 -6.75 -27.89
C ASP A 207 21.97 -6.67 -29.24
N ILE A 208 21.77 -5.56 -29.95
CA ILE A 208 22.30 -5.33 -31.29
C ILE A 208 23.82 -5.16 -31.24
N GLU A 209 24.55 -5.92 -32.07
CA GLU A 209 25.99 -5.76 -32.29
C GLU A 209 26.25 -4.67 -33.36
N PRO A 210 26.80 -3.49 -33.01
CA PRO A 210 27.03 -2.43 -34.00
C PRO A 210 28.08 -2.80 -35.07
N ASN A 211 29.00 -3.72 -34.76
CA ASN A 211 30.06 -4.17 -35.66
C ASN A 211 29.86 -5.64 -36.05
N VAL A 212 28.78 -5.90 -36.81
CA VAL A 212 28.47 -7.25 -37.31
C VAL A 212 29.63 -7.78 -38.16
N LYS A 213 30.07 -9.00 -37.87
CA LYS A 213 31.06 -9.69 -38.69
C LYS A 213 30.45 -10.04 -40.04
N ARG A 214 31.10 -9.60 -41.12
CA ARG A 214 30.60 -9.81 -42.50
C ARG A 214 30.44 -11.29 -42.85
N GLU A 215 31.37 -12.13 -42.42
CA GLU A 215 31.35 -13.58 -42.66
C GLU A 215 30.08 -14.23 -42.08
N ASP A 216 29.67 -13.82 -40.86
CA ASP A 216 28.47 -14.36 -40.21
C ASP A 216 27.19 -13.86 -40.90
N ALA A 217 27.15 -12.59 -41.31
CA ALA A 217 26.02 -12.03 -42.06
C ALA A 217 25.90 -12.63 -43.48
N GLU A 218 27.01 -12.89 -44.15
CA GLU A 218 27.06 -13.60 -45.45
C GLU A 218 26.53 -15.03 -45.32
N ALA A 219 26.96 -15.76 -44.29
CA ALA A 219 26.48 -17.11 -44.03
C ALA A 219 24.96 -17.12 -43.72
N ALA A 220 24.49 -16.18 -42.90
CA ALA A 220 23.07 -16.02 -42.57
C ALA A 220 22.23 -15.73 -43.83
N LEU A 221 22.69 -14.81 -44.69
CA LEU A 221 22.03 -14.49 -45.95
C LEU A 221 21.96 -15.70 -46.89
N GLY A 222 23.07 -16.43 -47.05
CA GLY A 222 23.13 -17.62 -47.89
C GLY A 222 22.16 -18.72 -47.42
N ASN A 223 22.07 -18.94 -46.11
CA ASN A 223 21.13 -19.89 -45.52
C ASN A 223 19.67 -19.48 -45.78
N LEU A 224 19.34 -18.19 -45.66
CA LEU A 224 17.99 -17.68 -45.88
C LEU A 224 17.56 -17.79 -47.34
N LEU A 225 18.43 -17.44 -48.30
CA LEU A 225 18.18 -17.63 -49.74
C LEU A 225 18.03 -19.10 -50.13
N GLY A 226 18.58 -20.01 -49.34
CA GLY A 226 18.45 -21.47 -49.51
C GLY A 226 17.07 -22.04 -49.11
N GLN A 227 16.27 -21.31 -48.33
CA GLN A 227 14.98 -21.78 -47.82
C GLN A 227 13.88 -21.73 -48.90
N GLN A 228 12.87 -22.61 -48.78
CA GLN A 228 11.65 -22.56 -49.58
C GLN A 228 10.51 -22.01 -48.73
N GLY A 229 9.78 -21.01 -49.25
CA GLY A 229 8.63 -20.39 -48.58
C GLY A 229 8.76 -18.87 -48.44
N ASP A 230 7.88 -18.28 -47.64
CA ASP A 230 7.90 -16.85 -47.35
C ASP A 230 9.17 -16.47 -46.56
N VAL A 231 9.85 -15.41 -47.00
CA VAL A 231 11.09 -14.95 -46.36
C VAL A 231 10.75 -14.29 -45.02
N ARG A 232 11.34 -14.82 -43.93
CA ARG A 232 11.29 -14.21 -42.60
C ARG A 232 12.68 -14.10 -42.00
N ILE A 233 13.08 -12.87 -41.68
CA ILE A 233 14.43 -12.59 -41.15
C ILE A 233 14.46 -12.78 -39.63
N VAL A 234 15.05 -13.88 -39.16
CA VAL A 234 15.21 -14.17 -37.71
C VAL A 234 16.66 -14.37 -37.28
N ASP A 235 17.59 -14.52 -38.23
CA ASP A 235 19.01 -14.67 -37.89
C ASP A 235 19.57 -13.38 -37.29
N LYS A 236 20.19 -13.50 -36.12
CA LYS A 236 20.69 -12.36 -35.34
C LYS A 236 21.66 -11.49 -36.11
N HIS A 237 22.59 -12.07 -36.88
CA HIS A 237 23.61 -11.28 -37.58
C HIS A 237 22.98 -10.46 -38.71
N LEU A 238 21.99 -11.04 -39.40
CA LEU A 238 21.27 -10.33 -40.45
C LEU A 238 20.32 -9.26 -39.88
N VAL A 239 19.63 -9.54 -38.76
CA VAL A 239 18.81 -8.53 -38.06
C VAL A 239 19.67 -7.37 -37.56
N ASP A 240 20.79 -7.65 -36.89
CA ASP A 240 21.70 -6.62 -36.37
C ASP A 240 22.27 -5.78 -37.53
N LEU A 241 22.62 -6.41 -38.66
CA LEU A 241 23.11 -5.70 -39.84
C LEU A 241 22.04 -4.77 -40.41
N ILE A 242 20.81 -5.26 -40.61
CA ILE A 242 19.69 -4.45 -41.14
C ILE A 242 19.41 -3.27 -40.21
N PHE A 243 19.40 -3.51 -38.89
CA PHE A 243 19.22 -2.47 -37.90
C PHE A 243 20.29 -1.38 -38.03
N VAL A 244 21.57 -1.77 -38.08
CA VAL A 244 22.71 -0.86 -38.20
C VAL A 244 22.66 -0.06 -39.50
N LEU A 245 22.40 -0.71 -40.63
CA LEU A 245 22.29 -0.05 -41.95
C LEU A 245 21.15 0.97 -41.97
N ALA A 246 19.98 0.59 -41.43
CA ALA A 246 18.84 1.48 -41.35
C ALA A 246 19.12 2.68 -40.43
N LEU A 247 19.77 2.46 -39.29
CA LEU A 247 20.11 3.53 -38.35
C LEU A 247 21.16 4.49 -38.92
N GLU A 248 22.12 3.99 -39.70
CA GLU A 248 23.06 4.83 -40.45
C GLU A 248 22.34 5.75 -41.44
N VAL A 249 21.39 5.20 -42.21
CA VAL A 249 20.59 5.97 -43.16
C VAL A 249 19.68 6.97 -42.42
N ALA A 250 19.00 6.56 -41.36
CA ALA A 250 18.15 7.45 -40.55
C ALA A 250 18.96 8.63 -39.99
N THR A 251 20.17 8.35 -39.47
CA THR A 251 21.09 9.36 -38.93
C THR A 251 21.55 10.33 -40.02
N LYS A 252 21.88 9.83 -41.21
CA LYS A 252 22.25 10.65 -42.38
C LYS A 252 21.10 11.58 -42.79
N LEU A 253 19.88 11.04 -42.86
CA LEU A 253 18.67 11.78 -43.25
C LEU A 253 18.10 12.65 -42.12
N LYS A 254 18.59 12.50 -40.89
CA LYS A 254 18.11 13.18 -39.66
C LYS A 254 16.64 12.89 -39.35
N ILE A 255 16.16 11.71 -39.71
CA ILE A 255 14.82 11.23 -39.37
C ILE A 255 14.86 10.30 -38.16
N PRO A 256 13.76 10.15 -37.42
CA PRO A 256 13.69 9.19 -36.32
C PRO A 256 13.66 7.73 -36.79
N MET A 257 14.21 6.85 -35.96
CA MET A 257 14.00 5.41 -36.04
C MET A 257 13.29 4.94 -34.77
N GLN A 258 12.09 4.42 -34.95
CA GLN A 258 11.27 3.84 -33.89
C GLN A 258 11.70 2.39 -33.65
N ILE A 259 11.74 1.97 -32.40
CA ILE A 259 12.15 0.63 -31.99
C ILE A 259 11.05 0.05 -31.11
N HIS A 260 10.52 -1.11 -31.50
CA HIS A 260 9.61 -1.84 -30.63
C HIS A 260 10.37 -2.32 -29.38
N THR A 261 9.82 -2.07 -28.19
CA THR A 261 10.39 -2.50 -26.92
C THR A 261 9.27 -2.97 -25.98
N GLY A 262 9.61 -3.81 -25.01
CA GLY A 262 8.63 -4.34 -24.07
C GLY A 262 7.76 -5.47 -24.66
N PHE A 263 6.49 -5.52 -24.24
CA PHE A 263 5.58 -6.61 -24.53
C PHE A 263 4.94 -6.57 -25.91
N GLY A 264 4.58 -7.75 -26.40
CA GLY A 264 3.95 -8.00 -27.69
C GLY A 264 3.16 -9.31 -27.66
N ASP A 265 2.91 -9.88 -28.83
CA ASP A 265 2.30 -11.21 -28.96
C ASP A 265 3.27 -12.34 -28.56
N LYS A 266 2.86 -13.60 -28.78
CA LYS A 266 3.64 -14.79 -28.41
C LYS A 266 4.92 -15.01 -29.24
N ASP A 267 5.08 -14.33 -30.37
CA ASP A 267 6.27 -14.40 -31.24
C ASP A 267 7.44 -13.63 -30.60
N LEU A 268 7.14 -12.66 -29.73
CA LEU A 268 8.13 -11.85 -29.03
C LEU A 268 8.67 -12.54 -27.76
N ASP A 269 10.00 -12.64 -27.66
CA ASP A 269 10.66 -12.98 -26.39
C ASP A 269 10.84 -11.73 -25.54
N LEU A 270 9.93 -11.55 -24.57
CA LEU A 270 9.91 -10.38 -23.68
C LEU A 270 11.26 -10.13 -23.00
N ARG A 271 12.01 -11.19 -22.68
CA ARG A 271 13.31 -11.08 -21.99
C ARG A 271 14.34 -10.33 -22.83
N LEU A 272 14.25 -10.43 -24.15
CA LEU A 272 15.17 -9.82 -25.09
C LEU A 272 14.70 -8.44 -25.59
N ALA A 273 13.51 -8.00 -25.16
CA ALA A 273 12.88 -6.73 -25.54
C ALA A 273 13.16 -5.59 -24.54
N ASN A 274 14.07 -5.77 -23.59
CA ASN A 274 14.51 -4.71 -22.67
C ASN A 274 15.37 -3.68 -23.42
N PRO A 275 14.99 -2.39 -23.43
CA PRO A 275 15.74 -1.35 -24.15
C PRO A 275 17.17 -1.12 -23.61
N GLY A 276 17.47 -1.56 -22.38
CA GLY A 276 18.82 -1.51 -21.81
C GLY A 276 19.88 -2.24 -22.65
N HIS A 277 19.47 -3.21 -23.45
CA HIS A 277 20.36 -3.91 -24.38
C HIS A 277 20.89 -3.01 -25.51
N LEU A 278 20.22 -1.91 -25.83
CA LEU A 278 20.64 -0.98 -26.89
C LEU A 278 21.87 -0.14 -26.50
N ARG A 279 22.41 -0.28 -25.29
CA ARG A 279 23.55 0.49 -24.80
C ARG A 279 24.72 0.52 -25.78
N ARG A 280 25.07 -0.61 -26.41
CA ARG A 280 26.17 -0.68 -27.39
C ARG A 280 25.93 0.22 -28.60
N VAL A 281 24.69 0.25 -29.11
CA VAL A 281 24.29 1.14 -30.21
C VAL A 281 24.33 2.59 -29.76
N LEU A 282 23.82 2.89 -28.56
CA LEU A 282 23.75 4.26 -28.02
C LEU A 282 25.14 4.85 -27.74
N GLU A 283 26.12 4.01 -27.40
CA GLU A 283 27.51 4.43 -27.13
C GLU A 283 28.40 4.41 -28.39
N ASP A 284 27.91 3.91 -29.53
CA ASP A 284 28.62 3.98 -30.81
C ASP A 284 28.60 5.41 -31.37
N LYS A 285 29.79 5.96 -31.64
CA LYS A 285 29.98 7.34 -32.12
C LYS A 285 29.28 7.63 -33.45
N ARG A 286 29.03 6.61 -34.28
CA ARG A 286 28.27 6.78 -35.55
C ARG A 286 26.84 7.24 -35.29
N PHE A 287 26.26 6.88 -34.14
CA PHE A 287 24.85 7.07 -33.83
C PHE A 287 24.59 8.12 -32.74
N GLU A 288 25.60 8.87 -32.32
CA GLU A 288 25.48 9.94 -31.30
C GLU A 288 24.41 10.99 -31.69
N LYS A 289 24.22 11.24 -32.99
CA LYS A 289 23.24 12.20 -33.53
C LYS A 289 21.96 11.56 -34.07
N SER A 290 21.79 10.25 -33.85
CA SER A 290 20.57 9.56 -34.23
C SER A 290 19.36 10.08 -33.43
N ARG A 291 18.16 9.70 -33.83
CA ARG A 291 16.93 9.98 -33.11
C ARG A 291 16.19 8.66 -32.95
N ILE A 292 16.23 8.09 -31.76
CA ILE A 292 15.69 6.78 -31.46
C ILE A 292 14.45 6.95 -30.60
N VAL A 293 13.33 6.36 -31.03
CA VAL A 293 12.08 6.37 -30.25
C VAL A 293 11.81 4.96 -29.74
N LEU A 294 11.87 4.78 -28.41
CA LEU A 294 11.52 3.52 -27.77
C LEU A 294 10.01 3.47 -27.59
N LEU A 295 9.38 2.45 -28.15
CA LEU A 295 7.93 2.38 -28.21
C LEU A 295 7.31 1.70 -26.97
N HIS A 296 6.00 1.81 -26.84
CA HIS A 296 5.16 1.01 -25.96
C HIS A 296 5.38 1.14 -24.45
N ALA A 297 5.86 2.31 -24.03
CA ALA A 297 6.38 2.57 -22.69
C ALA A 297 7.49 1.61 -22.28
N SER A 298 8.04 0.85 -23.24
CA SER A 298 8.88 -0.32 -23.01
C SER A 298 8.32 -1.30 -21.97
N TYR A 299 7.00 -1.34 -21.70
CA TYR A 299 6.44 -2.09 -20.57
C TYR A 299 6.86 -3.58 -20.62
N PRO A 300 7.38 -4.18 -19.53
CA PRO A 300 7.45 -3.68 -18.16
C PRO A 300 8.75 -2.93 -17.79
N TYR A 301 9.57 -2.55 -18.77
CA TYR A 301 10.88 -1.88 -18.64
C TYR A 301 10.79 -0.35 -18.74
N MET A 302 9.68 0.24 -18.27
CA MET A 302 9.41 1.68 -18.41
C MET A 302 10.46 2.54 -17.69
N ARG A 303 11.02 2.05 -16.59
CA ARG A 303 12.06 2.77 -15.82
C ARG A 303 13.39 2.76 -16.54
N GLU A 304 13.79 1.64 -17.14
CA GLU A 304 14.98 1.55 -17.98
C GLU A 304 14.88 2.50 -19.17
N ALA A 305 13.71 2.55 -19.83
CA ALA A 305 13.47 3.48 -20.91
C ALA A 305 13.54 4.95 -20.45
N GLY A 306 12.89 5.27 -19.32
CA GLY A 306 12.96 6.59 -18.69
C GLY A 306 14.39 7.02 -18.35
N TYR A 307 15.19 6.11 -17.79
CA TYR A 307 16.61 6.31 -17.54
C TYR A 307 17.40 6.57 -18.83
N LEU A 308 17.24 5.74 -19.86
CA LEU A 308 17.96 5.92 -21.12
C LEU A 308 17.64 7.27 -21.76
N ALA A 309 16.37 7.71 -21.75
CA ALA A 309 15.98 9.02 -22.28
C ALA A 309 16.58 10.20 -21.50
N SER A 310 16.83 10.03 -20.20
CA SER A 310 17.41 11.07 -19.35
C SER A 310 18.91 11.25 -19.56
N VAL A 311 19.64 10.17 -19.90
CA VAL A 311 21.11 10.22 -20.05
C VAL A 311 21.59 10.24 -21.51
N TYR A 312 20.83 9.70 -22.47
CA TYR A 312 21.21 9.69 -23.88
C TYR A 312 20.41 10.75 -24.66
N PRO A 313 21.05 11.79 -25.26
CA PRO A 313 20.35 12.85 -25.98
C PRO A 313 19.53 12.33 -27.17
N GLN A 314 19.97 11.25 -27.82
CA GLN A 314 19.34 10.63 -28.96
C GLN A 314 18.07 9.80 -28.64
N VAL A 315 17.78 9.50 -27.36
CA VAL A 315 16.64 8.64 -26.97
C VAL A 315 15.39 9.46 -26.64
N TYR A 316 14.27 9.04 -27.21
CA TYR A 316 12.90 9.53 -27.06
C TYR A 316 11.98 8.36 -26.71
N LEU A 317 10.79 8.68 -26.17
CA LEU A 317 9.87 7.70 -25.61
C LEU A 317 8.46 7.89 -26.15
N ASP A 318 7.76 6.77 -26.24
CA ASP A 318 6.34 6.64 -26.55
C ASP A 318 5.69 5.70 -25.53
N PHE A 319 4.36 5.75 -25.38
CA PHE A 319 3.59 4.90 -24.46
C PHE A 319 2.29 4.30 -25.04
N GLY A 320 2.11 4.32 -26.37
CA GLY A 320 1.04 3.59 -27.06
C GLY A 320 1.10 2.08 -26.81
N LEU A 321 0.13 1.29 -27.24
CA LEU A 321 -0.03 -0.12 -26.84
C LEU A 321 -0.31 -0.31 -25.35
N ALA A 322 0.65 0.01 -24.47
CA ALA A 322 0.51 -0.01 -23.02
C ALA A 322 -0.73 0.78 -22.59
N ILE A 323 -0.93 1.95 -23.21
CA ILE A 323 -2.22 2.66 -23.24
C ILE A 323 -2.85 2.41 -24.62
N PRO A 324 -4.01 1.73 -24.73
CA PRO A 324 -4.95 1.41 -23.66
C PRO A 324 -4.89 -0.06 -23.15
N LYS A 325 -3.97 -0.92 -23.59
CA LYS A 325 -4.09 -2.38 -23.36
C LYS A 325 -3.95 -2.79 -21.90
N LEU A 326 -3.26 -2.03 -21.05
CA LEU A 326 -3.11 -2.34 -19.63
C LEU A 326 -4.40 -2.04 -18.84
N SER A 327 -4.46 -2.54 -17.60
CA SER A 327 -5.47 -2.08 -16.63
C SER A 327 -5.30 -0.57 -16.36
N VAL A 328 -6.32 0.11 -15.83
CA VAL A 328 -6.21 1.54 -15.49
C VAL A 328 -4.98 1.81 -14.62
N HIS A 329 -4.79 1.02 -13.56
CA HIS A 329 -3.61 1.12 -12.72
C HIS A 329 -2.30 0.81 -13.46
N GLY A 330 -2.30 -0.18 -14.36
CA GLY A 330 -1.13 -0.49 -15.18
C GLY A 330 -0.74 0.64 -16.13
N MET A 331 -1.72 1.33 -16.73
CA MET A 331 -1.49 2.53 -17.56
C MET A 331 -0.88 3.67 -16.74
N PHE A 332 -1.39 3.92 -15.54
CA PHE A 332 -0.79 4.87 -14.59
C PHE A 332 0.65 4.51 -14.25
N ALA A 333 0.89 3.26 -13.84
CA ALA A 333 2.21 2.80 -13.43
C ALA A 333 3.22 2.87 -14.57
N ALA A 334 2.81 2.55 -15.80
CA ALA A 334 3.67 2.65 -16.98
C ALA A 334 4.07 4.10 -17.25
N LEU A 335 3.11 5.04 -17.30
CA LEU A 335 3.41 6.45 -17.58
C LEU A 335 4.19 7.11 -16.44
N LYS A 336 3.83 6.86 -15.17
CA LYS A 336 4.62 7.34 -14.03
C LYS A 336 6.05 6.81 -14.08
N GLY A 337 6.24 5.51 -14.32
CA GLY A 337 7.55 4.89 -14.38
C GLY A 337 8.45 5.46 -15.49
N LEU A 338 7.88 5.87 -16.64
CA LEU A 338 8.63 6.63 -17.65
C LEU A 338 9.05 8.01 -17.10
N LEU A 339 8.09 8.75 -16.53
CA LEU A 339 8.27 10.14 -16.10
C LEU A 339 9.09 10.32 -14.82
N GLU A 340 9.41 9.24 -14.09
CA GLU A 340 10.34 9.28 -12.96
C GLU A 340 11.69 9.92 -13.34
N LEU A 341 12.17 9.71 -14.57
CA LEU A 341 13.44 10.26 -15.07
C LEU A 341 13.36 10.89 -16.45
N ALA A 342 12.36 10.55 -17.27
CA ALA A 342 12.29 11.01 -18.65
C ALA A 342 12.05 12.53 -18.74
N PRO A 343 12.83 13.26 -19.56
CA PRO A 343 12.51 14.65 -19.88
C PRO A 343 11.16 14.75 -20.62
N LEU A 344 10.26 15.61 -20.14
CA LEU A 344 8.90 15.79 -20.71
C LEU A 344 8.91 16.16 -22.20
N ASN A 345 9.96 16.81 -22.70
CA ASN A 345 10.11 17.17 -24.11
C ASN A 345 10.54 16.00 -25.01
N LYS A 346 10.78 14.81 -24.44
CA LYS A 346 11.17 13.58 -25.13
C LYS A 346 10.10 12.49 -25.11
N VAL A 347 8.98 12.72 -24.43
CA VAL A 347 7.88 11.76 -24.31
C VAL A 347 6.78 12.13 -25.28
N MET A 348 6.26 11.18 -26.05
CA MET A 348 5.24 11.39 -27.07
C MET A 348 4.07 10.44 -26.87
N ALA A 349 2.90 10.85 -27.34
CA ALA A 349 1.74 9.99 -27.43
C ALA A 349 1.74 9.18 -28.73
N SER A 350 1.29 7.93 -28.63
CA SER A 350 0.80 7.15 -29.75
C SER A 350 -0.31 6.21 -29.28
N THR A 351 -1.03 5.60 -30.21
CA THR A 351 -2.05 4.60 -29.87
C THR A 351 -1.55 3.17 -30.03
N ASP A 352 -0.57 2.96 -30.91
CA ASP A 352 -0.23 1.64 -31.48
C ASP A 352 -1.47 0.89 -32.03
N ALA A 353 -2.48 1.64 -32.48
CA ALA A 353 -3.71 1.06 -32.98
C ALA A 353 -3.46 0.32 -34.29
N TYR A 354 -4.10 -0.84 -34.45
CA TYR A 354 -4.01 -1.65 -35.66
C TYR A 354 -5.36 -2.25 -36.00
N ILE A 355 -5.59 -2.54 -37.29
CA ILE A 355 -6.75 -3.26 -37.81
C ILE A 355 -8.10 -2.51 -37.67
N PHE A 356 -8.47 -2.07 -36.47
CA PHE A 356 -9.80 -1.54 -36.13
C PHE A 356 -9.75 -0.06 -35.74
N PRO A 357 -10.65 0.80 -36.29
CA PRO A 357 -10.72 2.22 -35.94
C PRO A 357 -10.96 2.50 -34.45
N GLU A 358 -11.67 1.60 -33.75
CA GLU A 358 -12.00 1.78 -32.33
C GLU A 358 -10.76 1.84 -31.42
N ILE A 359 -9.65 1.21 -31.83
CA ILE A 359 -8.43 1.21 -31.02
C ILE A 359 -7.79 2.60 -31.03
N PHE A 360 -7.87 3.34 -32.15
CA PHE A 360 -7.40 4.72 -32.22
C PHE A 360 -8.16 5.62 -31.23
N TYR A 361 -9.49 5.46 -31.19
CA TYR A 361 -10.33 6.16 -30.22
C TYR A 361 -9.95 5.80 -28.78
N LEU A 362 -9.85 4.50 -28.46
CA LEU A 362 -9.50 4.07 -27.10
C LEU A 362 -8.12 4.56 -26.67
N GLY A 363 -7.12 4.48 -27.57
CA GLY A 363 -5.77 4.96 -27.31
C GLY A 363 -5.76 6.47 -27.04
N ALA A 364 -6.41 7.27 -27.87
CA ALA A 364 -6.49 8.72 -27.68
C ALA A 364 -7.26 9.11 -26.40
N LEU A 365 -8.41 8.48 -26.15
CA LEU A 365 -9.23 8.72 -24.96
C LEU A 365 -8.44 8.45 -23.68
N TRP A 366 -7.88 7.24 -23.56
CA TRP A 366 -7.16 6.85 -22.35
C TRP A 366 -5.83 7.56 -22.21
N THR A 367 -5.17 7.94 -23.30
CA THR A 367 -3.98 8.80 -23.26
C THR A 367 -4.28 10.12 -22.58
N ARG A 368 -5.34 10.84 -22.97
CA ARG A 368 -5.71 12.13 -22.36
C ARG A 368 -6.06 11.98 -20.88
N ARG A 369 -6.85 10.97 -20.54
CA ARG A 369 -7.25 10.68 -19.15
C ARG A 369 -6.06 10.36 -18.26
N ILE A 370 -5.21 9.42 -18.68
CA ILE A 370 -4.08 8.99 -17.87
C ILE A 370 -3.02 10.10 -17.79
N LEU A 371 -2.74 10.78 -18.90
CA LEU A 371 -1.78 11.89 -18.93
C LEU A 371 -2.24 13.05 -18.04
N SER A 372 -3.51 13.45 -18.08
CA SER A 372 -4.01 14.54 -17.22
C SER A 372 -3.93 14.16 -15.75
N CYS A 373 -4.29 12.93 -15.38
CA CYS A 373 -4.19 12.47 -14.01
C CYS A 373 -2.73 12.41 -13.52
N VAL A 374 -1.80 11.87 -14.33
CA VAL A 374 -0.38 11.80 -13.95
C VAL A 374 0.22 13.20 -13.80
N LEU A 375 -0.04 14.11 -14.75
CA LEU A 375 0.46 15.48 -14.67
C LEU A 375 -0.14 16.26 -13.49
N ARG A 376 -1.40 16.01 -13.16
CA ARG A 376 -2.05 16.58 -11.97
C ARG A 376 -1.43 16.05 -10.68
N GLU A 377 -1.04 14.79 -10.62
CA GLU A 377 -0.26 14.27 -9.48
C GLU A 377 1.10 14.98 -9.39
N SER A 378 1.80 15.17 -10.51
CA SER A 378 3.03 15.99 -10.53
C SER A 378 2.81 17.43 -10.06
N VAL A 379 1.63 18.02 -10.30
CA VAL A 379 1.27 19.33 -9.74
C VAL A 379 1.03 19.26 -8.24
N ASN A 380 0.33 18.23 -7.76
CA ASN A 380 0.07 18.04 -6.33
C ASN A 380 1.35 17.77 -5.54
N ASP A 381 2.31 17.07 -6.16
CA ASP A 381 3.63 16.75 -5.61
C ASP A 381 4.57 17.97 -5.64
N GLY A 382 4.23 19.01 -6.41
CA GLY A 382 5.00 20.25 -6.54
C GLY A 382 6.12 20.18 -7.59
N ASP A 383 6.15 19.13 -8.41
CA ASP A 383 7.12 18.97 -9.50
C ASP A 383 6.79 19.89 -10.68
N LEU A 384 5.52 20.22 -10.88
CA LEU A 384 5.03 21.13 -11.92
C LEU A 384 4.03 22.14 -11.36
N THR A 385 3.99 23.35 -11.91
CA THR A 385 2.83 24.21 -11.79
C THR A 385 1.70 23.74 -12.72
N GLU A 386 0.46 24.15 -12.47
CA GLU A 386 -0.67 23.82 -13.36
C GLU A 386 -0.43 24.28 -14.81
N ILE A 387 0.18 25.46 -15.00
CA ILE A 387 0.52 25.99 -16.33
C ILE A 387 1.57 25.12 -17.02
N GLU A 388 2.60 24.69 -16.28
CA GLU A 388 3.64 23.79 -16.80
C GLU A 388 3.07 22.41 -17.13
N ALA A 389 2.15 21.89 -16.31
CA ALA A 389 1.47 20.63 -16.57
C ALA A 389 0.61 20.70 -17.83
N ILE A 390 -0.17 21.77 -18.03
CA ILE A 390 -0.93 21.97 -19.27
C ILE A 390 0.01 22.05 -20.47
N ALA A 391 1.10 22.82 -20.38
CA ALA A 391 2.08 22.94 -21.46
C ALA A 391 2.77 21.59 -21.77
N ALA A 392 3.14 20.83 -20.74
CA ALA A 392 3.73 19.51 -20.86
C ALA A 392 2.76 18.52 -21.52
N GLY A 393 1.50 18.50 -21.08
CA GLY A 393 0.48 17.62 -21.65
C GLY A 393 0.24 17.92 -23.14
N LYS A 394 0.15 19.20 -23.52
CA LYS A 394 0.06 19.60 -24.93
C LYS A 394 1.29 19.20 -25.74
N ALA A 395 2.48 19.36 -25.16
CA ALA A 395 3.72 18.94 -25.79
C ALA A 395 3.76 17.42 -26.00
N VAL A 396 3.36 16.62 -25.02
CA VAL A 396 3.32 15.14 -25.13
C VAL A 396 2.28 14.69 -26.16
N LEU A 397 1.10 15.32 -26.21
CA LEU A 397 0.04 14.96 -27.14
C LEU A 397 0.36 15.30 -28.60
N SER A 398 1.10 16.38 -28.88
CA SER A 398 1.35 16.82 -30.26
C SER A 398 2.72 17.46 -30.44
N GLY A 399 3.07 18.46 -29.63
CA GLY A 399 4.21 19.34 -29.89
C GLY A 399 5.58 18.64 -29.98
N ASN A 400 5.80 17.60 -29.19
CA ASN A 400 7.02 16.80 -29.21
C ASN A 400 7.14 16.01 -30.53
N SER A 401 6.06 15.37 -30.97
CA SER A 401 6.00 14.65 -32.25
C SER A 401 6.19 15.61 -33.44
N VAL A 402 5.52 16.78 -33.44
CA VAL A 402 5.68 17.77 -34.51
C VAL A 402 7.15 18.17 -34.69
N ARG A 403 7.85 18.46 -33.59
CA ARG A 403 9.29 18.82 -33.64
C ARG A 403 10.18 17.65 -34.04
N LEU A 404 9.92 16.45 -33.51
CA LEU A 404 10.79 15.29 -33.74
C LEU A 404 10.73 14.80 -35.20
N TYR A 405 9.52 14.70 -35.74
CA TYR A 405 9.24 14.19 -37.09
C TYR A 405 9.19 15.29 -38.17
N GLY A 406 9.33 16.57 -37.80
CA GLY A 406 9.34 17.69 -38.73
C GLY A 406 7.99 17.89 -39.45
N LEU A 407 6.89 17.78 -38.70
CA LEU A 407 5.54 17.92 -39.25
C LEU A 407 5.17 19.40 -39.42
N ASP A 408 4.23 19.69 -40.33
CA ASP A 408 3.74 21.05 -40.54
C ASP A 408 2.76 21.45 -39.42
N GLN A 409 3.23 22.33 -38.53
CA GLN A 409 2.45 22.84 -37.41
C GLN A 409 1.15 23.53 -37.86
N ALA A 410 1.11 24.19 -39.03
CA ALA A 410 -0.08 24.89 -39.51
C ALA A 410 -1.23 23.93 -39.83
N ILE A 411 -0.91 22.74 -40.36
CA ILE A 411 -1.91 21.68 -40.61
C ILE A 411 -2.46 21.15 -39.28
N ILE A 412 -1.60 20.97 -38.29
CA ILE A 412 -1.98 20.50 -36.95
C ILE A 412 -2.89 21.52 -36.24
N ASP A 413 -2.55 22.80 -36.28
CA ASP A 413 -3.27 23.89 -35.60
C ASP A 413 -4.63 24.20 -36.25
N SER A 414 -4.77 23.93 -37.56
CA SER A 414 -6.04 24.13 -38.28
C SER A 414 -7.19 23.26 -37.75
N CYS A 415 -6.88 22.22 -36.99
CA CYS A 415 -7.85 21.33 -36.35
C CYS A 415 -8.40 21.88 -35.04
N GLU A 416 -7.73 22.86 -34.42
CA GLU A 416 -8.15 23.47 -33.15
C GLU A 416 -9.25 24.53 -33.33
N HIS A 417 -9.49 24.99 -34.57
CA HIS A 417 -10.32 26.17 -34.89
C HIS A 417 -11.71 25.84 -35.47
N SER A 418 -12.19 24.59 -35.34
CA SER A 418 -13.46 24.13 -35.95
C SER A 418 -14.63 23.93 -35.00
N ASP A 419 -14.70 24.70 -33.89
CA ASP A 419 -15.96 24.92 -33.16
C ASP A 419 -16.37 26.40 -33.31
N GLY A 420 -17.58 26.59 -33.84
CA GLY A 420 -17.99 27.81 -34.55
C GLY A 420 -18.23 29.05 -33.68
N GLU A 421 -17.64 30.16 -34.12
CA GLU A 421 -18.28 31.47 -34.01
C GLU A 421 -19.59 31.45 -34.82
N THR A 422 -20.74 31.60 -34.16
CA THR A 422 -21.87 32.49 -34.51
C THR A 422 -23.16 31.92 -33.89
N VAL A 423 -23.63 32.53 -32.80
CA VAL A 423 -24.98 33.11 -32.56
C VAL A 423 -25.05 33.43 -31.06
N CYS A 424 -24.88 34.70 -30.69
CA CYS A 424 -25.89 35.47 -29.93
C CYS A 424 -25.35 36.87 -29.61
N ASN A 425 -25.44 37.78 -30.57
CA ASN A 425 -25.42 39.21 -30.29
C ASN A 425 -26.83 39.75 -30.56
N GLN A 426 -27.73 39.58 -29.59
CA GLN A 426 -28.94 40.38 -29.46
C GLN A 426 -29.38 40.41 -27.99
N GLN A 427 -29.64 41.63 -27.53
CA GLN A 427 -29.79 42.07 -26.16
C GLN A 427 -30.91 41.33 -25.40
N SER A 428 -30.62 40.84 -24.20
CA SER A 428 -31.56 41.02 -23.09
C SER A 428 -30.82 41.09 -21.77
N THR A 429 -31.12 42.15 -21.03
CA THR A 429 -30.84 42.29 -19.60
C THR A 429 -31.59 41.20 -18.85
N VAL A 430 -30.95 40.04 -18.66
CA VAL A 430 -31.36 39.06 -17.66
C VAL A 430 -30.30 39.12 -16.56
N LYS A 431 -30.75 39.48 -15.35
CA LYS A 431 -29.93 39.50 -14.15
C LYS A 431 -29.12 38.19 -14.06
N ARG A 432 -27.79 38.32 -13.97
CA ARG A 432 -26.91 37.25 -13.51
C ARG A 432 -27.53 36.64 -12.24
N PRO A 433 -27.81 35.33 -12.16
CA PRO A 433 -27.80 34.71 -10.85
C PRO A 433 -26.35 34.80 -10.40
N THR A 434 -26.15 35.54 -9.33
CA THR A 434 -24.96 35.54 -8.49
C THR A 434 -24.27 34.18 -8.48
N CYS A 435 -22.94 34.19 -8.53
CA CYS A 435 -22.06 33.05 -8.24
C CYS A 435 -22.72 32.14 -7.19
N ILE A 436 -23.11 30.94 -7.58
CA ILE A 436 -23.57 29.94 -6.62
C ILE A 436 -22.30 29.20 -6.18
N PRO A 437 -21.95 29.21 -4.88
CA PRO A 437 -20.77 28.53 -4.37
C PRO A 437 -20.92 27.01 -4.56
N ASN A 438 -19.80 26.32 -4.83
CA ASN A 438 -19.62 24.86 -4.88
C ASN A 438 -20.82 24.08 -4.32
N GLN A 439 -21.64 23.51 -5.20
CA GLN A 439 -22.72 22.65 -4.74
C GLN A 439 -22.17 21.26 -4.48
N ASN A 440 -21.83 20.99 -3.21
CA ASN A 440 -21.54 19.64 -2.75
C ASN A 440 -22.62 18.67 -3.24
N GLU A 441 -22.29 17.61 -3.98
CA GLU A 441 -23.24 16.63 -4.49
C GLU A 441 -23.84 15.77 -3.36
N PHE A 442 -23.06 15.47 -2.31
CA PHE A 442 -23.46 14.58 -1.21
C PHE A 442 -23.04 15.10 0.16
N VAL A 443 -23.84 14.82 1.19
CA VAL A 443 -23.50 15.04 2.60
C VAL A 443 -23.33 13.68 3.28
N ARG A 444 -22.14 13.42 3.85
CA ARG A 444 -21.81 12.22 4.61
C ARG A 444 -22.26 12.39 6.05
N VAL A 445 -23.42 11.83 6.36
CA VAL A 445 -23.99 11.80 7.71
C VAL A 445 -23.25 10.74 8.51
N THR A 446 -22.40 11.18 9.44
CA THR A 446 -21.36 10.36 10.09
C THR A 446 -21.66 10.17 11.58
N TRP A 447 -21.43 8.95 12.09
CA TRP A 447 -21.53 8.61 13.50
C TRP A 447 -20.38 7.70 13.93
N MET A 448 -20.16 7.65 15.25
CA MET A 448 -19.18 6.77 15.87
C MET A 448 -19.88 5.59 16.53
N ASP A 449 -19.35 4.39 16.35
CA ASP A 449 -19.74 3.24 17.15
C ASP A 449 -18.94 3.14 18.46
N VAL A 450 -19.31 2.20 19.33
CA VAL A 450 -18.68 2.07 20.66
C VAL A 450 -17.23 1.59 20.61
N SER A 451 -16.77 1.10 19.46
CA SER A 451 -15.38 0.69 19.22
C SER A 451 -14.50 1.81 18.65
N GLY A 452 -15.08 3.00 18.45
CA GLY A 452 -14.37 4.15 17.88
C GLY A 452 -14.20 4.09 16.37
N LEU A 453 -14.98 3.26 15.66
CA LEU A 453 -15.02 3.27 14.20
C LEU A 453 -15.95 4.37 13.69
N ARG A 454 -15.51 5.02 12.62
CA ARG A 454 -16.28 6.01 11.86
C ARG A 454 -17.19 5.28 10.89
N ARG A 455 -18.50 5.54 10.95
CA ARG A 455 -19.49 5.00 10.02
C ARG A 455 -20.26 6.15 9.39
N CYS A 456 -20.68 6.01 8.13
CA CYS A 456 -21.42 7.07 7.46
C CYS A 456 -22.48 6.56 6.47
N LYS A 457 -23.45 7.44 6.18
CA LYS A 457 -24.37 7.35 5.06
C LYS A 457 -24.21 8.61 4.20
N ALA A 458 -23.89 8.45 2.92
CA ALA A 458 -23.86 9.57 1.98
C ALA A 458 -25.28 9.83 1.43
N VAL A 459 -25.77 11.05 1.59
CA VAL A 459 -27.10 11.49 1.13
C VAL A 459 -26.92 12.58 0.07
N PRO A 460 -27.61 12.56 -1.07
CA PRO A 460 -27.57 13.66 -2.03
C PRO A 460 -27.90 14.99 -1.34
N LYS A 461 -27.17 16.07 -1.62
CA LYS A 461 -27.32 17.36 -0.91
C LYS A 461 -28.75 17.88 -0.91
N GLN A 462 -29.45 17.78 -2.04
CA GLN A 462 -30.87 18.16 -2.12
C GLN A 462 -31.75 17.38 -1.13
N ARG A 463 -31.55 16.07 -1.00
CA ARG A 463 -32.29 15.23 -0.02
C ARG A 463 -31.87 15.54 1.41
N TYR A 464 -30.60 15.88 1.62
CA TYR A 464 -30.12 16.33 2.92
C TYR A 464 -30.82 17.62 3.35
N GLU A 465 -30.79 18.65 2.50
CA GLU A 465 -31.34 19.97 2.79
C GLU A 465 -32.87 19.96 2.93
N THR A 466 -33.57 19.09 2.20
CA THR A 466 -35.03 19.04 2.24
C THR A 466 -35.60 18.17 3.35
N ILE A 467 -34.89 17.12 3.76
CA ILE A 467 -35.42 16.09 4.68
C ILE A 467 -34.40 15.73 5.75
N ALA A 468 -33.21 15.25 5.36
CA ALA A 468 -32.33 14.57 6.32
C ALA A 468 -31.70 15.50 7.37
N SER A 469 -31.55 16.79 7.09
CA SER A 469 -31.07 17.80 8.05
C SER A 469 -32.05 18.06 9.20
N GLY A 470 -33.36 17.91 8.95
CA GLY A 470 -34.40 18.11 9.95
C GLY A 470 -34.95 16.82 10.57
N GLU A 471 -35.22 15.80 9.75
CA GLU A 471 -35.84 14.54 10.19
C GLU A 471 -34.80 13.46 10.58
N GLY A 472 -33.54 13.66 10.20
CA GLY A 472 -32.48 12.67 10.38
C GLY A 472 -32.64 11.43 9.50
N LEU A 473 -31.69 10.48 9.65
CA LEU A 473 -31.72 9.19 8.95
C LEU A 473 -32.01 8.07 9.95
N SER A 474 -32.72 7.01 9.53
CA SER A 474 -32.88 5.81 10.37
C SER A 474 -31.68 4.87 10.24
N ASN A 475 -31.31 4.25 11.35
CA ASN A 475 -30.32 3.17 11.45
C ASN A 475 -30.81 2.11 12.44
N PRO A 476 -30.53 0.83 12.22
CA PRO A 476 -30.66 -0.17 13.27
C PRO A 476 -29.70 0.10 14.44
N LYS A 477 -30.16 -0.05 15.69
CA LYS A 477 -29.37 0.11 16.92
C LYS A 477 -28.16 -0.81 16.95
N ILE A 478 -28.25 -2.01 16.34
CA ILE A 478 -27.14 -2.97 16.28
C ILE A 478 -25.87 -2.38 15.64
N LEU A 479 -25.98 -1.37 14.76
CA LEU A 479 -24.84 -0.76 14.07
C LEU A 479 -23.85 -0.04 15.00
N ILE A 480 -24.22 0.30 16.24
CA ILE A 480 -23.26 0.85 17.21
C ILE A 480 -22.42 -0.23 17.90
N ALA A 481 -22.75 -1.52 17.73
CA ALA A 481 -22.13 -2.64 18.42
C ALA A 481 -21.37 -3.58 17.47
N LEU A 482 -21.36 -3.32 16.17
CA LEU A 482 -20.63 -4.16 15.19
C LEU A 482 -19.12 -3.94 15.33
N SER A 483 -18.39 -4.98 15.72
CA SER A 483 -16.93 -4.92 15.88
C SER A 483 -16.20 -5.10 14.54
N ASN A 484 -15.03 -4.44 14.38
CA ASN A 484 -14.25 -4.40 13.13
C ASN A 484 -13.88 -5.78 12.51
N PRO A 485 -13.44 -6.80 13.27
CA PRO A 485 -12.96 -8.03 12.64
C PRO A 485 -14.07 -8.96 12.12
N PHE A 486 -15.33 -8.75 12.53
CA PHE A 486 -16.42 -9.71 12.26
C PHE A 486 -17.67 -9.08 11.64
N ASP A 487 -17.74 -7.75 11.54
CA ASP A 487 -18.95 -6.98 11.21
C ASP A 487 -20.20 -7.54 11.93
N ALA A 488 -19.99 -7.94 13.19
CA ALA A 488 -20.93 -8.67 14.01
C ALA A 488 -20.94 -8.09 15.44
N PRO A 489 -22.11 -8.12 16.11
CA PRO A 489 -22.20 -7.71 17.49
C PRO A 489 -21.51 -8.74 18.42
N PRO A 490 -21.01 -8.32 19.59
CA PRO A 490 -20.51 -9.27 20.57
C PRO A 490 -21.64 -10.19 21.08
N PRO A 491 -21.32 -11.42 21.51
CA PRO A 491 -22.30 -12.30 22.16
C PRO A 491 -23.00 -11.59 23.33
N GLY A 492 -24.32 -11.71 23.41
CA GLY A 492 -25.13 -11.05 24.43
C GLY A 492 -25.44 -9.57 24.16
N CYS A 493 -25.13 -9.05 22.97
CA CYS A 493 -25.54 -7.70 22.58
C CYS A 493 -27.07 -7.54 22.69
N PRO A 494 -27.57 -6.54 23.44
CA PRO A 494 -29.00 -6.34 23.65
C PRO A 494 -29.71 -5.69 22.44
N TYR A 495 -28.97 -5.34 21.37
CA TYR A 495 -29.50 -4.63 20.22
C TYR A 495 -29.64 -5.55 19.01
N GLY A 496 -30.86 -5.69 18.51
CA GLY A 496 -31.19 -6.39 17.27
C GLY A 496 -31.30 -5.47 16.05
N PRO A 497 -31.45 -6.05 14.84
CA PRO A 497 -31.64 -5.31 13.60
C PRO A 497 -33.03 -4.66 13.46
N ASP A 498 -33.98 -5.06 14.31
CA ASP A 498 -35.38 -4.63 14.38
C ASP A 498 -35.60 -3.29 15.10
N ASN A 499 -34.63 -2.87 15.90
CA ASN A 499 -34.73 -1.65 16.70
C ASN A 499 -34.05 -0.48 15.99
N GLU A 500 -34.78 0.61 15.75
CA GLU A 500 -34.24 1.80 15.08
C GLU A 500 -33.69 2.86 16.04
N VAL A 501 -32.72 3.62 15.54
CA VAL A 501 -32.21 4.87 16.08
C VAL A 501 -32.17 5.91 14.96
N ARG A 502 -32.42 7.17 15.29
CA ARG A 502 -32.36 8.30 14.35
C ARG A 502 -31.01 9.00 14.46
N LEU A 503 -30.32 9.13 13.33
CA LEU A 503 -29.10 9.93 13.17
C LEU A 503 -29.53 11.36 12.85
N LEU A 504 -29.44 12.27 13.82
CA LEU A 504 -29.75 13.68 13.58
C LEU A 504 -28.45 14.45 13.32
N PRO A 505 -28.28 15.07 12.14
CA PRO A 505 -27.10 15.89 11.84
C PRO A 505 -26.97 17.12 12.74
N GLU A 506 -25.73 17.40 13.14
CA GLU A 506 -25.34 18.56 13.93
C GLU A 506 -24.71 19.57 12.97
N GLU A 507 -25.51 20.50 12.45
CA GLU A 507 -25.11 21.34 11.31
C GLU A 507 -23.90 22.23 11.60
N ASP A 508 -23.65 22.57 12.87
CA ASP A 508 -22.45 23.30 13.32
C ASP A 508 -21.15 22.49 13.14
N THR A 509 -21.25 21.17 13.02
CA THR A 509 -20.14 20.27 12.71
C THR A 509 -19.94 20.05 11.21
N ARG A 510 -20.82 20.59 10.35
CA ARG A 510 -20.72 20.39 8.91
C ARG A 510 -19.44 21.03 8.38
N ARG A 511 -18.65 20.25 7.64
CA ARG A 511 -17.42 20.71 6.95
C ARG A 511 -17.40 20.17 5.53
N SER A 512 -16.94 20.99 4.59
CA SER A 512 -16.54 20.48 3.28
C SER A 512 -15.37 19.53 3.46
N ILE A 513 -15.30 18.45 2.66
CA ILE A 513 -14.20 17.48 2.70
C ILE A 513 -13.14 17.86 1.66
N PRO A 514 -11.98 18.42 2.06
CA PRO A 514 -10.99 18.95 1.10
C PRO A 514 -10.44 17.91 0.12
N TRP A 515 -10.34 16.66 0.55
CA TRP A 515 -9.81 15.56 -0.27
C TRP A 515 -10.88 14.80 -1.08
N CYS A 516 -12.14 15.23 -1.02
CA CYS A 516 -13.23 14.62 -1.76
C CYS A 516 -14.21 15.70 -2.24
N SER A 517 -13.90 16.30 -3.41
CA SER A 517 -14.76 17.33 -4.02
C SER A 517 -16.21 16.84 -4.12
N GLY A 518 -17.15 17.78 -3.95
CA GLY A 518 -18.57 17.48 -3.97
C GLY A 518 -19.11 16.79 -2.70
N HIS A 519 -18.31 16.63 -1.64
CA HIS A 519 -18.79 16.02 -0.40
C HIS A 519 -18.63 16.92 0.82
N ASP A 520 -19.68 16.97 1.64
CA ASP A 520 -19.58 17.43 3.03
C ASP A 520 -19.52 16.24 3.99
N ILE A 521 -18.97 16.47 5.16
CA ILE A 521 -19.14 15.62 6.34
C ILE A 521 -19.93 16.38 7.39
N VAL A 522 -20.86 15.69 8.06
CA VAL A 522 -21.59 16.21 9.22
C VAL A 522 -21.67 15.11 10.27
N LEU A 523 -21.37 15.46 11.51
CA LEU A 523 -21.46 14.55 12.64
C LEU A 523 -22.90 14.49 13.15
N THR A 524 -23.24 13.44 13.88
CA THR A 524 -24.62 13.22 14.32
C THR A 524 -24.73 12.92 15.81
N THR A 525 -25.87 13.31 16.37
CA THR A 525 -26.36 12.81 17.65
C THR A 525 -27.42 11.74 17.39
N LEU A 526 -27.40 10.67 18.19
CA LEU A 526 -28.28 9.52 18.02
C LEU A 526 -29.49 9.66 18.95
N TYR A 527 -30.69 9.55 18.38
CA TYR A 527 -31.96 9.71 19.10
C TYR A 527 -32.78 8.41 19.04
N LYS A 528 -33.29 7.96 20.19
CA LYS A 528 -34.18 6.78 20.24
C LYS A 528 -35.64 7.13 19.99
N ALA A 529 -36.02 8.38 20.24
CA ALA A 529 -37.31 8.97 19.90
C ALA A 529 -37.12 10.47 19.64
N PRO A 530 -38.07 11.17 18.96
CA PRO A 530 -37.97 12.61 18.74
C PRO A 530 -37.71 13.38 20.04
N GLY A 531 -36.60 14.12 20.09
CA GLY A 531 -36.16 14.88 21.27
C GLY A 531 -35.51 14.06 22.39
N GLU A 532 -35.47 12.73 22.29
CA GLU A 532 -34.87 11.84 23.29
C GLU A 532 -33.56 11.24 22.79
N VAL A 533 -32.44 11.83 23.22
CA VAL A 533 -31.08 11.33 22.93
C VAL A 533 -30.94 9.92 23.49
N TRP A 534 -30.39 9.02 22.67
CA TRP A 534 -30.19 7.64 23.05
C TRP A 534 -29.06 7.51 24.09
N GLU A 535 -29.28 6.75 25.16
CA GLU A 535 -28.29 6.54 26.24
C GLU A 535 -26.95 5.96 25.78
N SER A 536 -26.94 5.26 24.64
CA SER A 536 -25.73 4.69 24.04
C SER A 536 -25.03 5.63 23.05
N CYS A 537 -25.50 6.87 22.90
CA CYS A 537 -24.86 7.88 22.05
C CYS A 537 -23.64 8.50 22.75
N PRO A 538 -22.40 8.28 22.26
CA PRO A 538 -21.20 8.81 22.92
C PRO A 538 -21.17 10.34 22.94
N ARG A 539 -21.47 10.98 21.80
CA ARG A 539 -21.53 12.44 21.66
C ARG A 539 -22.62 13.05 22.55
N GLY A 540 -23.82 12.48 22.52
CA GLY A 540 -24.93 12.92 23.37
C GLY A 540 -24.66 12.79 24.86
N ASN A 541 -23.94 11.73 25.27
CA ASN A 541 -23.50 11.56 26.65
C ASN A 541 -22.50 12.64 27.07
N LEU A 542 -21.53 12.99 26.23
CA LEU A 542 -20.59 14.07 26.50
C LEU A 542 -21.31 15.41 26.66
N VAL A 543 -22.19 15.76 25.72
CA VAL A 543 -22.99 17.00 25.78
C VAL A 543 -23.80 17.07 27.07
N ARG A 544 -24.49 15.98 27.45
CA ARG A 544 -25.26 15.91 28.70
C ARG A 544 -24.38 16.15 29.93
N MET A 545 -23.19 15.55 29.97
CA MET A 545 -22.30 15.67 31.13
C MET A 545 -21.69 17.06 31.26
N LEU A 546 -21.36 17.71 30.14
CA LEU A 546 -20.88 19.08 30.14
C LEU A 546 -21.98 20.07 30.53
N ALA A 547 -23.22 19.84 30.08
CA ALA A 547 -24.36 20.64 30.52
C ALA A 547 -24.60 20.53 32.03
N GLN A 548 -24.44 19.34 32.60
CA GLN A 548 -24.52 19.13 34.05
C GLN A 548 -23.37 19.83 34.78
N LEU A 549 -22.14 19.70 34.30
CA LEU A 549 -20.96 20.39 34.84
C LEU A 549 -21.17 21.91 34.90
N LYS A 550 -21.69 22.50 33.81
CA LYS A 550 -21.98 23.93 33.73
C LYS A 550 -23.12 24.33 34.66
N LYS A 551 -24.21 23.55 34.69
CA LYS A 551 -25.40 23.87 35.50
C LYS A 551 -25.14 23.78 37.00
N GLU A 552 -24.44 22.74 37.44
CA GLU A 552 -24.23 22.46 38.86
C GLU A 552 -23.03 23.20 39.44
N PHE A 553 -21.98 23.41 38.64
CA PHE A 553 -20.70 23.94 39.13
C PHE A 553 -20.26 25.23 38.44
N ASN A 554 -20.95 25.69 37.39
CA ASN A 554 -20.53 26.80 36.53
C ASN A 554 -19.13 26.60 35.91
N LEU A 555 -18.74 25.35 35.71
CA LEU A 555 -17.44 24.97 35.15
C LEU A 555 -17.57 24.57 33.68
N GLU A 556 -16.51 24.83 32.92
CA GLU A 556 -16.37 24.46 31.51
C GLU A 556 -15.15 23.54 31.36
N LEU A 557 -15.24 22.54 30.48
CA LEU A 557 -14.14 21.63 30.19
C LEU A 557 -13.60 21.95 28.80
N ARG A 558 -12.31 22.22 28.73
CA ARG A 558 -11.56 22.30 27.47
C ARG A 558 -10.64 21.10 27.33
N ALA A 559 -10.53 20.60 26.12
CA ALA A 559 -9.68 19.46 25.80
C ALA A 559 -8.78 19.76 24.58
N GLY A 560 -7.52 19.34 24.65
CA GLY A 560 -6.61 19.19 23.53
C GLY A 560 -6.28 17.70 23.34
N PHE A 561 -5.90 17.30 22.13
CA PHE A 561 -5.54 15.91 21.87
C PHE A 561 -4.25 15.81 21.06
N GLU A 562 -3.47 14.78 21.35
CA GLU A 562 -2.29 14.39 20.58
C GLU A 562 -2.63 13.06 19.91
N ASN A 563 -2.71 13.07 18.58
CA ASN A 563 -3.14 11.90 17.80
C ASN A 563 -1.92 11.23 17.19
N GLU A 564 -1.50 10.10 17.75
CA GLU A 564 -0.43 9.29 17.19
C GLU A 564 -0.97 8.25 16.21
N PHE A 565 -0.23 8.02 15.12
CA PHE A 565 -0.57 7.04 14.11
C PHE A 565 0.66 6.54 13.35
N TYR A 566 0.55 5.31 12.86
CA TYR A 566 1.53 4.74 11.94
C TYR A 566 1.10 4.98 10.49
N LEU A 567 2.05 5.41 9.65
CA LEU A 567 1.94 5.37 8.20
C LEU A 567 2.65 4.13 7.66
N LEU A 568 1.93 3.36 6.85
CA LEU A 568 2.38 2.10 6.30
C LEU A 568 2.31 2.11 4.76
N LYS A 569 3.22 1.41 4.11
CA LYS A 569 3.24 1.14 2.66
C LYS A 569 3.14 -0.37 2.38
N PRO A 570 2.63 -0.78 1.22
CA PRO A 570 2.64 -2.18 0.83
C PRO A 570 4.08 -2.71 0.69
N ALA A 571 4.32 -3.93 1.14
CA ALA A 571 5.58 -4.63 0.94
C ALA A 571 5.72 -5.05 -0.53
N THR A 572 6.85 -4.73 -1.16
CA THR A 572 7.17 -5.17 -2.53
C THR A 572 7.83 -6.55 -2.47
N GLY A 573 7.05 -7.62 -2.67
CA GLY A 573 7.53 -9.00 -2.71
C GLY A 573 6.57 -9.92 -3.49
N THR A 574 7.07 -11.06 -3.96
CA THR A 574 6.35 -12.07 -4.79
C THR A 574 5.34 -12.93 -4.02
N GLU A 575 5.03 -12.59 -2.77
CA GLU A 575 4.11 -13.36 -1.94
C GLU A 575 2.66 -12.97 -2.22
N THR A 576 1.76 -13.95 -2.14
CA THR A 576 0.32 -13.83 -2.45
C THR A 576 -0.49 -13.04 -1.42
N GLU A 577 0.13 -12.55 -0.34
CA GLU A 577 -0.51 -11.76 0.73
C GLU A 577 0.05 -10.33 0.84
N LEU A 578 -0.85 -9.36 0.94
CA LEU A 578 -0.53 -7.94 1.16
C LEU A 578 0.04 -7.72 2.57
N LYS A 579 1.36 -7.74 2.71
CA LYS A 579 2.07 -7.28 3.92
C LYS A 579 2.22 -5.75 3.92
N TRP A 580 2.01 -5.11 5.08
CA TRP A 580 2.14 -3.65 5.27
C TRP A 580 3.33 -3.34 6.19
N MET A 581 4.24 -2.49 5.72
CA MET A 581 5.48 -2.10 6.41
C MET A 581 5.47 -0.61 6.73
N ALA A 582 6.20 -0.16 7.75
CA ALA A 582 6.37 1.27 8.03
C ALA A 582 6.94 2.01 6.81
N ILE A 583 6.49 3.25 6.57
CA ILE A 583 6.99 4.04 5.45
C ILE A 583 8.48 4.40 5.61
N GLU A 584 8.93 4.53 6.85
CA GLU A 584 10.28 4.87 7.28
C GLU A 584 10.55 4.33 8.71
N GLN A 585 11.77 4.42 9.25
CA GLN A 585 12.07 3.93 10.61
C GLN A 585 13.07 4.77 11.41
N SER A 586 13.00 6.08 11.24
CA SER A 586 13.71 7.02 12.07
C SER A 586 13.10 7.10 13.47
N THR A 587 13.79 7.81 14.35
CA THR A 587 13.47 7.86 15.78
C THR A 587 12.72 9.15 16.14
N TYR A 588 12.29 9.24 17.40
CA TYR A 588 11.58 10.39 17.94
C TYR A 588 12.16 11.75 17.51
N GLY A 589 11.30 12.65 17.03
CA GLY A 589 11.67 14.02 16.65
C GLY A 589 12.63 14.12 15.46
N SER A 590 12.78 13.04 14.68
CA SER A 590 13.60 12.99 13.47
C SER A 590 13.06 13.90 12.37
N ALA A 591 13.86 14.90 11.98
CA ALA A 591 13.58 15.78 10.85
C ALA A 591 13.38 15.00 9.54
N GLY A 592 14.07 13.88 9.35
CA GLY A 592 13.93 13.02 8.16
C GLY A 592 12.74 12.12 8.15
N GLY A 593 12.36 11.60 9.32
CA GLY A 593 11.08 10.92 9.44
C GLY A 593 9.97 11.88 9.04
N LEU A 594 10.06 13.13 9.51
CA LEU A 594 9.16 14.19 9.11
C LEU A 594 9.26 14.51 7.61
N ASP A 595 10.46 14.67 7.04
CA ASP A 595 10.67 14.95 5.60
C ASP A 595 10.06 13.87 4.70
N VAL A 596 10.19 12.58 5.08
CA VAL A 596 9.61 11.47 4.31
C VAL A 596 8.09 11.55 4.26
N ALA A 597 7.45 11.94 5.35
CA ALA A 597 6.00 12.13 5.40
C ALA A 597 5.56 13.57 5.10
N ALA A 598 6.49 14.51 4.89
CA ALA A 598 6.20 15.94 4.82
C ALA A 598 5.17 16.32 3.74
N PRO A 599 5.19 15.72 2.52
CA PRO A 599 4.15 15.99 1.54
C PRO A 599 2.76 15.64 2.07
N LEU A 600 2.59 14.43 2.62
CA LEU A 600 1.33 13.96 3.18
C LEU A 600 0.93 14.75 4.44
N LEU A 601 1.85 15.00 5.36
CA LEU A 601 1.58 15.78 6.58
C LEU A 601 1.22 17.23 6.26
N SER A 602 1.82 17.82 5.22
CA SER A 602 1.46 19.15 4.74
C SER A 602 0.07 19.17 4.08
N GLN A 603 -0.27 18.13 3.30
CA GLN A 603 -1.63 17.96 2.79
C GLN A 603 -2.65 17.80 3.94
N ILE A 604 -2.33 17.00 4.96
CA ILE A 604 -3.16 16.83 6.16
C ILE A 604 -3.31 18.18 6.87
N GLY A 605 -2.21 18.90 7.14
CA GLY A 605 -2.25 20.20 7.80
C GLY A 605 -3.10 21.23 7.05
N ARG A 606 -2.98 21.32 5.72
CA ARG A 606 -3.83 22.20 4.89
C ARG A 606 -5.30 21.80 4.96
N ALA A 607 -5.60 20.51 4.77
CA ALA A 607 -6.97 20.03 4.80
C ALA A 607 -7.63 20.26 6.18
N LEU A 608 -6.89 20.05 7.27
CA LEU A 608 -7.37 20.35 8.62
C LEU A 608 -7.63 21.85 8.80
N GLY A 609 -6.73 22.70 8.30
CA GLY A 609 -6.91 24.16 8.29
C GLY A 609 -8.18 24.59 7.54
N GLU A 610 -8.43 24.02 6.36
CA GLU A 610 -9.65 24.27 5.57
C GLU A 610 -10.93 23.79 6.27
N MET A 611 -10.83 22.75 7.10
CA MET A 611 -11.92 22.27 7.96
C MET A 611 -12.07 23.08 9.26
N GLY A 612 -11.26 24.13 9.45
CA GLY A 612 -11.28 24.98 10.64
C GLY A 612 -10.62 24.35 11.87
N ILE A 613 -9.78 23.33 11.69
CA ILE A 613 -9.05 22.64 12.75
C ILE A 613 -7.63 23.17 12.80
N THR A 614 -7.24 23.73 13.95
CA THR A 614 -5.88 24.24 14.15
C THR A 614 -4.98 23.15 14.69
N VAL A 615 -3.87 22.90 13.99
CA VAL A 615 -2.79 22.03 14.41
C VAL A 615 -1.68 22.86 15.03
N ASP A 616 -1.29 22.53 16.27
CA ASP A 616 -0.25 23.25 17.02
C ASP A 616 1.13 22.68 16.75
N LEU A 617 1.22 21.37 16.57
CA LEU A 617 2.47 20.65 16.36
C LEU A 617 2.23 19.39 15.52
N MET A 618 3.18 19.07 14.66
CA MET A 618 3.31 17.74 14.03
C MET A 618 4.75 17.29 14.18
N HIS A 619 4.99 16.04 14.56
CA HIS A 619 6.34 15.48 14.60
C HIS A 619 6.34 13.98 14.32
N SER A 620 7.53 13.46 14.01
CA SER A 620 7.80 12.02 14.04
C SER A 620 7.89 11.55 15.49
N GLU A 621 7.28 10.40 15.74
CA GLU A 621 7.19 9.79 17.05
C GLU A 621 8.24 8.68 17.20
N SER A 622 8.25 7.99 18.34
CA SER A 622 9.30 7.04 18.70
C SER A 622 9.27 5.71 17.91
N GLY A 623 8.14 5.35 17.30
CA GLY A 623 7.98 4.15 16.47
C GLY A 623 8.26 4.36 14.98
N PRO A 624 8.57 3.29 14.23
CA PRO A 624 8.95 3.39 12.83
C PRO A 624 7.77 3.83 11.96
N GLY A 625 7.88 4.97 11.27
CA GLY A 625 6.79 5.53 10.48
C GLY A 625 5.63 6.01 11.35
N GLN A 626 5.89 6.27 12.63
CA GLN A 626 4.92 6.81 13.57
C GLN A 626 5.02 8.33 13.60
N TYR A 627 3.86 8.99 13.64
CA TYR A 627 3.74 10.43 13.66
C TYR A 627 2.68 10.85 14.66
N GLU A 628 2.84 12.05 15.19
CA GLU A 628 1.87 12.69 16.08
C GLU A 628 1.37 14.00 15.47
N ILE A 629 0.06 14.24 15.57
CA ILE A 629 -0.58 15.52 15.29
C ILE A 629 -1.23 16.05 16.57
N VAL A 630 -0.73 17.19 17.05
CA VAL A 630 -1.24 17.90 18.23
C VAL A 630 -2.26 18.93 17.78
N GLN A 631 -3.53 18.72 18.17
CA GLN A 631 -4.58 19.70 17.91
C GLN A 631 -4.64 20.76 19.02
N ARG A 632 -4.94 22.00 18.63
CA ARG A 632 -5.22 23.08 19.58
C ARG A 632 -6.39 22.72 20.47
N TYR A 633 -6.28 23.04 21.76
CA TYR A 633 -7.37 22.85 22.70
C TYR A 633 -8.60 23.68 22.32
N SER A 634 -9.79 23.14 22.59
CA SER A 634 -11.07 23.83 22.41
C SER A 634 -12.10 23.30 23.42
N GLU A 635 -13.34 23.78 23.34
CA GLU A 635 -14.45 23.22 24.11
C GLU A 635 -14.56 21.70 23.88
N ALA A 636 -14.81 20.94 24.95
CA ALA A 636 -14.61 19.48 24.93
C ALA A 636 -15.39 18.73 23.84
N VAL A 637 -16.60 19.18 23.46
CA VAL A 637 -17.36 18.58 22.34
C VAL A 637 -16.65 18.82 21.02
N SER A 638 -16.28 20.07 20.72
CA SER A 638 -15.56 20.45 19.51
C SER A 638 -14.20 19.75 19.42
N ALA A 639 -13.49 19.63 20.54
CA ALA A 639 -12.23 18.92 20.60
C ALA A 639 -12.37 17.42 20.27
N ALA A 640 -13.44 16.78 20.74
CA ALA A 640 -13.75 15.38 20.42
C ALA A 640 -14.22 15.20 18.96
N ASP A 641 -15.05 16.12 18.46
CA ASP A 641 -15.51 16.15 17.07
C ASP A 641 -14.30 16.33 16.11
N ASN A 642 -13.35 17.20 16.46
CA ASN A 642 -12.12 17.40 15.69
C ASN A 642 -11.25 16.14 15.62
N VAL A 643 -11.15 15.32 16.67
CA VAL A 643 -10.42 14.05 16.61
C VAL A 643 -11.00 13.12 15.53
N ILE A 644 -12.32 13.08 15.39
CA ILE A 644 -12.99 12.27 14.37
C ILE A 644 -12.59 12.76 12.97
N LEU A 645 -12.65 14.07 12.75
CA LEU A 645 -12.31 14.71 11.48
C LEU A 645 -10.82 14.58 11.15
N ILE A 646 -9.93 14.74 12.14
CA ILE A 646 -8.49 14.56 12.01
C ILE A 646 -8.17 13.15 11.54
N ARG A 647 -8.72 12.13 12.21
CA ARG A 647 -8.50 10.72 11.84
C ARG A 647 -9.05 10.40 10.46
N GLU A 648 -10.17 11.01 10.07
CA GLU A 648 -10.75 10.86 8.73
C GLU A 648 -9.85 11.50 7.65
N ALA A 649 -9.31 12.68 7.91
CA ALA A 649 -8.36 13.38 7.04
C ALA A 649 -7.09 12.54 6.84
N ILE A 650 -6.45 12.13 7.95
CA ILE A 650 -5.23 11.33 7.93
C ILE A 650 -5.46 10.02 7.16
N THR A 651 -6.53 9.28 7.47
CA THR A 651 -6.81 7.99 6.82
C THR A 651 -7.10 8.15 5.34
N SER A 652 -7.86 9.18 4.95
CA SER A 652 -8.28 9.38 3.58
C SER A 652 -7.14 9.89 2.69
N LEU A 653 -6.37 10.86 3.19
CA LEU A 653 -5.22 11.40 2.47
C LEU A 653 -4.11 10.35 2.36
N ALA A 654 -3.81 9.59 3.43
CA ALA A 654 -2.86 8.49 3.34
C ALA A 654 -3.28 7.46 2.28
N ARG A 655 -4.56 7.09 2.24
CA ARG A 655 -5.09 6.15 1.23
C ARG A 655 -4.96 6.69 -0.21
N LYS A 656 -5.16 8.00 -0.39
CA LYS A 656 -5.02 8.65 -1.70
C LYS A 656 -3.59 8.54 -2.22
N GLU A 657 -2.61 8.62 -1.31
CA GLU A 657 -1.18 8.42 -1.59
C GLU A 657 -0.75 6.94 -1.66
N GLY A 658 -1.69 5.99 -1.71
CA GLY A 658 -1.38 4.55 -1.72
C GLY A 658 -0.80 4.01 -0.40
N LEU A 659 -0.84 4.80 0.66
CA LEU A 659 -0.41 4.45 2.01
C LEU A 659 -1.59 4.01 2.87
N ARG A 660 -1.30 3.43 4.04
CA ARG A 660 -2.29 3.09 5.06
C ARG A 660 -1.90 3.76 6.36
N ALA A 661 -2.74 4.68 6.84
CA ALA A 661 -2.66 5.16 8.21
C ALA A 661 -3.38 4.20 9.16
N THR A 662 -2.78 3.90 10.31
CA THR A 662 -3.40 3.10 11.37
C THR A 662 -3.20 3.72 12.74
N PHE A 663 -4.27 3.73 13.54
CA PHE A 663 -4.31 4.22 14.91
C PHE A 663 -4.38 3.06 15.92
N ILE A 664 -3.99 1.85 15.49
CA ILE A 664 -3.96 0.67 16.37
C ILE A 664 -2.91 0.93 17.46
N PRO A 665 -3.23 0.73 18.76
CA PRO A 665 -2.32 1.07 19.86
C PRO A 665 -0.97 0.36 19.85
N LYS A 666 -0.87 -0.78 19.18
CA LYS A 666 0.37 -1.54 19.01
C LYS A 666 0.30 -2.27 17.69
N TYR A 667 0.89 -1.69 16.65
CA TYR A 667 0.97 -2.31 15.34
C TYR A 667 2.19 -3.24 15.25
N PHE A 668 3.37 -2.76 15.64
CA PHE A 668 4.58 -3.57 15.79
C PHE A 668 4.77 -3.97 17.26
N VAL A 669 4.95 -5.26 17.52
CA VAL A 669 5.16 -5.78 18.89
C VAL A 669 6.42 -5.20 19.53
N ASP A 670 7.48 -5.01 18.74
CA ASP A 670 8.80 -4.57 19.21
C ASP A 670 9.05 -3.05 19.06
N ALA A 671 8.03 -2.25 18.75
CA ALA A 671 8.14 -0.79 18.62
C ALA A 671 7.17 -0.03 19.52
N CYS A 672 7.31 1.29 19.64
CA CYS A 672 6.45 2.12 20.51
C CYS A 672 4.96 1.96 20.17
N GLY A 673 4.10 2.04 21.20
CA GLY A 673 2.65 2.06 20.98
C GLY A 673 2.20 3.40 20.39
N SER A 674 1.01 3.42 19.76
CA SER A 674 0.35 4.67 19.35
C SER A 674 -0.69 5.12 20.37
N GLY A 675 -0.49 6.32 20.91
CA GLY A 675 -1.36 7.00 21.85
C GLY A 675 -2.46 7.85 21.21
N ASN A 676 -3.39 8.26 22.08
CA ASN A 676 -4.30 9.38 21.82
C ASN A 676 -4.39 10.19 23.11
N HIS A 677 -3.41 11.05 23.36
CA HIS A 677 -3.32 11.78 24.63
C HIS A 677 -4.45 12.80 24.72
N VAL A 678 -5.00 12.95 25.92
CA VAL A 678 -6.10 13.87 26.19
C VAL A 678 -5.66 14.85 27.26
N HIS A 679 -5.56 16.12 26.88
CA HIS A 679 -5.16 17.22 27.75
C HIS A 679 -6.40 17.96 28.19
N CYS A 680 -6.87 17.70 29.40
CA CYS A 680 -8.05 18.34 29.96
C CYS A 680 -7.68 19.55 30.81
N SER A 681 -8.50 20.60 30.74
CA SER A 681 -8.47 21.73 31.66
C SER A 681 -9.87 22.18 32.01
N ILE A 682 -10.07 22.61 33.26
CA ILE A 682 -11.33 23.17 33.72
C ILE A 682 -11.22 24.69 33.77
N TRP A 683 -12.28 25.36 33.35
CA TRP A 683 -12.37 26.81 33.25
C TRP A 683 -13.59 27.32 34.01
N GLU A 684 -13.45 28.50 34.61
CA GLU A 684 -14.54 29.24 35.25
C GLU A 684 -14.42 30.70 34.81
N SER A 685 -15.50 31.24 34.22
CA SER A 685 -15.54 32.64 33.75
C SER A 685 -14.37 33.04 32.81
N GLY A 686 -13.90 32.12 31.98
CA GLY A 686 -12.82 32.37 31.01
C GLY A 686 -11.41 32.23 31.58
N GLU A 687 -11.25 31.82 32.84
CA GLU A 687 -9.94 31.56 33.47
C GLU A 687 -9.74 30.07 33.76
N ASN A 688 -8.51 29.58 33.57
CA ASN A 688 -8.16 28.20 33.88
C ASN A 688 -8.00 28.03 35.40
N VAL A 689 -8.79 27.12 36.00
CA VAL A 689 -8.80 26.95 37.45
C VAL A 689 -7.86 25.85 37.96
N PHE A 690 -7.05 25.23 37.10
CA PHE A 690 -6.03 24.25 37.53
C PHE A 690 -4.78 24.91 38.08
N GLY A 691 -4.41 26.11 37.61
CA GLY A 691 -3.24 26.83 38.10
C GLY A 691 -3.39 27.20 39.57
N GLY A 692 -2.43 26.82 40.40
CA GLY A 692 -2.32 27.29 41.78
C GLY A 692 -1.45 28.54 41.86
N SER A 693 -1.87 29.56 42.61
CA SER A 693 -1.01 30.72 42.90
C SER A 693 0.16 30.27 43.80
N SER A 694 1.34 30.85 43.59
CA SER A 694 2.50 30.69 44.49
C SER A 694 2.19 31.11 45.93
N ASP A 695 1.15 31.93 46.12
CA ASP A 695 0.74 32.49 47.40
C ASP A 695 -0.31 31.63 48.12
N ASP A 696 -0.81 30.57 47.48
CA ASP A 696 -1.77 29.62 48.08
C ASP A 696 -1.02 28.43 48.72
N PRO A 697 -1.01 28.30 50.06
CA PRO A 697 -0.33 27.20 50.76
C PRO A 697 -0.85 25.80 50.36
N SER A 698 -2.06 25.72 49.79
CA SER A 698 -2.67 24.48 49.31
C SER A 698 -2.21 24.08 47.90
N ALA A 699 -1.55 24.97 47.16
CA ALA A 699 -1.01 24.77 45.82
C ALA A 699 0.45 24.26 45.81
N LYS A 700 0.76 23.30 46.70
CA LYS A 700 2.13 22.80 46.97
C LYS A 700 2.93 22.35 45.72
N TRP A 701 2.25 22.03 44.61
CA TRP A 701 2.84 21.52 43.37
C TRP A 701 2.47 22.33 42.13
N GLY A 702 2.06 23.60 42.30
CA GLY A 702 1.62 24.46 41.19
C GLY A 702 0.21 24.16 40.66
N ILE A 703 -0.51 23.24 41.31
CA ILE A 703 -1.90 22.86 40.99
C ILE A 703 -2.85 23.29 42.12
N SER A 704 -3.95 23.93 41.75
CA SER A 704 -4.98 24.39 42.69
C SER A 704 -5.69 23.22 43.39
N LYS A 705 -6.37 23.49 44.51
CA LYS A 705 -7.20 22.49 45.20
C LYS A 705 -8.26 21.87 44.27
N ARG A 706 -8.87 22.66 43.38
CA ARG A 706 -9.84 22.17 42.39
C ARG A 706 -9.18 21.24 41.36
N GLY A 707 -7.99 21.59 40.87
CA GLY A 707 -7.21 20.72 39.98
C GLY A 707 -6.85 19.39 40.65
N GLN A 708 -6.43 19.41 41.91
CA GLN A 708 -6.15 18.19 42.69
C GLN A 708 -7.39 17.31 42.84
N GLN A 709 -8.56 17.90 43.11
CA GLN A 709 -9.83 17.17 43.21
C GLN A 709 -10.27 16.55 41.89
N PHE A 710 -10.06 17.26 40.77
CA PHE A 710 -10.34 16.74 39.43
C PHE A 710 -9.46 15.52 39.11
N VAL A 711 -8.15 15.62 39.35
CA VAL A 711 -7.21 14.49 39.17
C VAL A 711 -7.56 13.32 40.08
N ALA A 712 -7.93 13.59 41.34
CA ALA A 712 -8.38 12.55 42.27
C ALA A 712 -9.63 11.80 41.74
N GLY A 713 -10.57 12.51 41.10
CA GLY A 713 -11.71 11.89 40.44
C GLY A 713 -11.31 10.97 39.29
N ILE A 714 -10.38 11.40 38.43
CA ILE A 714 -9.85 10.55 37.35
C ILE A 714 -9.20 9.29 37.91
N VAL A 715 -8.34 9.42 38.93
CA VAL A 715 -7.66 8.28 39.57
C VAL A 715 -8.68 7.34 40.23
N HIS A 716 -9.70 7.90 40.90
CA HIS A 716 -10.77 7.12 41.52
C HIS A 716 -11.55 6.28 40.48
N HIS A 717 -11.85 6.86 39.32
CA HIS A 717 -12.57 6.20 38.24
C HIS A 717 -11.67 5.43 37.26
N LEU A 718 -10.35 5.41 37.47
CA LEU A 718 -9.39 4.79 36.54
C LEU A 718 -9.75 3.33 36.19
N PRO A 719 -10.17 2.45 37.13
CA PRO A 719 -10.58 1.09 36.77
C PRO A 719 -11.76 1.05 35.79
N ALA A 720 -12.76 1.91 35.97
CA ALA A 720 -13.89 2.01 35.05
C ALA A 720 -13.48 2.64 33.71
N LEU A 721 -12.58 3.63 33.74
CA LEU A 721 -12.03 4.25 32.53
C LEU A 721 -11.21 3.28 31.68
N MET A 722 -10.58 2.25 32.28
CA MET A 722 -9.87 1.22 31.52
C MET A 722 -10.80 0.42 30.59
N ALA A 723 -12.05 0.16 31.01
CA ALA A 723 -13.03 -0.52 30.17
C ALA A 723 -13.37 0.27 28.89
N VAL A 724 -13.23 1.60 28.92
CA VAL A 724 -13.53 2.50 27.80
C VAL A 724 -12.29 2.86 27.00
N THR A 725 -11.14 3.00 27.65
CA THR A 725 -9.89 3.49 27.04
C THR A 725 -8.94 2.36 26.58
N ALA A 726 -9.18 1.12 27.02
CA ALA A 726 -8.46 -0.07 26.57
C ALA A 726 -9.40 -1.23 26.20
N PRO A 727 -10.39 -1.04 25.30
CA PRO A 727 -11.44 -2.01 25.05
C PRO A 727 -11.00 -3.22 24.19
N ASN A 728 -9.75 -3.28 23.72
CA ASN A 728 -9.26 -4.36 22.86
C ASN A 728 -7.93 -4.96 23.35
N PRO A 729 -7.64 -6.24 23.02
CA PRO A 729 -6.42 -6.92 23.45
C PRO A 729 -5.13 -6.18 23.08
N ASN A 730 -5.05 -5.56 21.89
CA ASN A 730 -3.86 -4.77 21.48
C ASN A 730 -3.59 -3.57 22.41
N SER A 731 -4.63 -2.91 22.91
CA SER A 731 -4.50 -1.85 23.92
C SER A 731 -3.93 -2.36 25.24
N VAL A 732 -4.29 -3.58 25.63
CA VAL A 732 -3.85 -4.23 26.88
C VAL A 732 -2.39 -4.69 26.76
N PHE A 733 -2.04 -5.38 25.66
CA PHE A 733 -0.67 -5.84 25.39
C PHE A 733 0.34 -4.69 25.28
N SER A 734 -0.02 -3.58 24.60
CA SER A 734 0.84 -2.38 24.48
C SER A 734 1.29 -1.84 25.85
N ARG A 735 0.34 -1.78 26.80
CA ARG A 735 0.57 -1.23 28.14
C ARG A 735 1.36 -2.18 29.04
N ILE A 736 1.18 -3.49 28.88
CA ILE A 736 1.93 -4.50 29.64
C ILE A 736 3.42 -4.46 29.28
N LEU A 737 3.75 -4.34 27.99
CA LEU A 737 5.14 -4.26 27.51
C LEU A 737 5.84 -2.97 28.00
N ALA A 738 5.18 -1.81 27.86
CA ALA A 738 5.72 -0.53 28.34
C ALA A 738 5.93 -0.49 29.87
N LEU A 739 5.11 -1.24 30.62
CA LEU A 739 5.28 -1.39 32.06
C LEU A 739 6.52 -2.22 32.42
N GLN A 740 6.85 -3.24 31.62
CA GLN A 740 7.98 -4.13 31.87
C GLN A 740 9.32 -3.43 31.63
N GLU A 741 9.45 -2.67 30.53
CA GLU A 741 10.68 -1.94 30.19
C GLU A 741 10.98 -0.81 31.19
N ASN A 742 9.97 -0.02 31.56
CA ASN A 742 10.11 1.04 32.57
C ASN A 742 10.44 0.50 33.97
N LYS A 743 9.96 -0.71 34.29
CA LYS A 743 10.31 -1.39 35.55
C LYS A 743 11.76 -1.85 35.57
N ALA A 744 12.30 -2.32 34.45
CA ALA A 744 13.70 -2.76 34.34
C ALA A 744 14.68 -1.61 34.53
N GLU A 745 14.44 -0.47 33.88
CA GLU A 745 15.28 0.73 34.03
C GLU A 745 15.17 1.32 35.44
N ALA A 746 13.95 1.43 35.99
CA ALA A 746 13.74 1.91 37.35
C ALA A 746 14.30 0.95 38.42
N ALA A 747 14.47 -0.34 38.13
CA ALA A 747 15.10 -1.31 39.03
C ALA A 747 16.62 -1.15 39.06
N LEU A 748 17.25 -0.92 37.91
CA LEU A 748 18.70 -0.68 37.80
C LEU A 748 19.12 0.62 38.49
N ILE A 749 18.36 1.70 38.27
CA ILE A 749 18.61 3.00 38.93
C ILE A 749 18.49 2.85 40.45
N ARG A 750 17.43 2.18 40.94
CA ARG A 750 17.26 1.92 42.38
C ARG A 750 18.36 1.04 42.97
N ALA A 751 18.87 0.07 42.21
CA ALA A 751 19.95 -0.81 42.65
C ALA A 751 21.29 -0.06 42.77
N VAL A 752 21.54 0.95 41.93
CA VAL A 752 22.68 1.87 42.03
C VAL A 752 22.56 2.78 43.25
N GLU A 753 21.39 3.41 43.43
CA GLU A 753 21.09 4.28 44.58
C GLU A 753 21.20 3.52 45.91
N GLU A 754 20.75 2.25 45.96
CA GLU A 754 20.89 1.39 47.13
C GLU A 754 22.37 1.14 47.48
N ALA A 755 23.19 0.80 46.48
CA ALA A 755 24.61 0.54 46.71
C ALA A 755 25.36 1.81 47.18
N GLU A 756 25.01 2.99 46.64
CA GLU A 756 25.49 4.29 47.13
C GLU A 756 25.10 4.56 48.58
N GLY A 757 23.84 4.32 48.92
CA GLY A 757 23.33 4.44 50.28
C GLY A 757 24.07 3.52 51.26
N LYS A 758 24.40 2.28 50.86
CA LYS A 758 25.16 1.34 51.69
C LYS A 758 26.62 1.77 51.89
N ILE A 759 27.29 2.29 50.87
CA ILE A 759 28.67 2.82 51.00
C ILE A 759 28.71 3.95 52.04
N ALA A 760 27.72 4.84 52.04
CA ALA A 760 27.66 5.98 52.96
C ALA A 760 27.50 5.59 54.45
N LEU A 761 27.07 4.35 54.75
CA LEU A 761 26.79 3.89 56.11
C LEU A 761 28.01 3.28 56.83
N PHE A 762 29.09 2.95 56.12
CA PHE A 762 30.24 2.23 56.69
C PHE A 762 31.52 3.08 56.71
N PRO A 763 32.46 2.84 57.64
CA PRO A 763 33.68 3.66 57.77
C PRO A 763 34.58 3.59 56.52
N PRO A 764 35.24 4.70 56.13
CA PRO A 764 36.14 4.71 54.98
C PRO A 764 37.28 3.70 55.16
N ARG A 765 37.53 2.86 54.14
CA ARG A 765 38.53 1.75 54.10
C ARG A 765 38.12 0.46 54.82
N SER A 766 36.88 0.33 55.26
CA SER A 766 36.33 -0.96 55.69
C SER A 766 36.16 -1.91 54.49
N LEU A 767 36.20 -3.22 54.77
CA LEU A 767 36.06 -4.24 53.74
C LEU A 767 34.66 -4.15 53.07
N GLU A 768 33.67 -3.71 53.84
CA GLU A 768 32.28 -3.53 53.45
C GLU A 768 32.11 -2.33 52.51
N VAL A 769 32.75 -1.18 52.78
CA VAL A 769 32.79 -0.06 51.82
C VAL A 769 33.46 -0.50 50.52
N HIS A 770 34.54 -1.28 50.63
CA HIS A 770 35.25 -1.78 49.45
C HIS A 770 34.37 -2.71 48.60
N TRP A 771 33.68 -3.66 49.24
CA TRP A 771 32.72 -4.55 48.59
C TRP A 771 31.56 -3.79 47.95
N TRP A 772 30.89 -2.89 48.67
CA TRP A 772 29.75 -2.14 48.11
C TRP A 772 30.16 -1.13 47.04
N SER A 773 31.40 -0.63 47.06
CA SER A 773 31.94 0.18 45.96
C SER A 773 32.15 -0.64 44.69
N ILE A 774 32.56 -1.90 44.81
CA ILE A 774 32.65 -2.85 43.69
C ILE A 774 31.24 -3.20 43.17
N GLU A 775 30.30 -3.49 44.07
CA GLU A 775 28.91 -3.80 43.71
C GLU A 775 28.20 -2.60 43.06
N ARG A 776 28.41 -1.38 43.58
CA ARG A 776 27.94 -0.14 42.94
C ARG A 776 28.52 -0.01 41.54
N ALA A 777 29.82 -0.24 41.37
CA ALA A 777 30.46 -0.17 40.07
C ALA A 777 29.89 -1.22 39.10
N HIS A 778 29.62 -2.45 39.55
CA HIS A 778 28.97 -3.48 38.75
C HIS A 778 27.52 -3.12 38.36
N ARG A 779 26.75 -2.53 39.26
CA ARG A 779 25.35 -2.12 38.99
C ARG A 779 25.29 -0.91 38.07
N LEU A 780 26.18 0.07 38.28
CA LEU A 780 26.39 1.16 37.34
C LEU A 780 26.86 0.63 36.00
N GLN A 781 27.72 -0.38 35.99
CA GLN A 781 28.15 -1.04 34.77
C GLN A 781 27.00 -1.78 34.09
N SER A 782 26.09 -2.46 34.80
CA SER A 782 24.91 -3.09 34.18
C SER A 782 23.88 -2.08 33.68
N TRP A 783 23.75 -0.95 34.37
CA TRP A 783 22.94 0.19 33.87
C TRP A 783 23.61 0.83 32.65
N ASP A 784 24.91 1.08 32.71
CA ASP A 784 25.74 1.55 31.60
C ASP A 784 25.75 0.52 30.48
N GLU A 785 25.72 -0.79 30.71
CA GLU A 785 25.61 -1.85 29.71
C GLU A 785 24.24 -1.85 29.06
N LEU A 786 23.16 -1.52 29.77
CA LEU A 786 21.86 -1.30 29.17
C LEU A 786 21.86 -0.01 28.33
N GLN A 787 22.52 1.05 28.79
CA GLN A 787 22.70 2.30 28.02
C GLN A 787 23.69 2.12 26.85
N VAL A 788 24.69 1.26 27.00
CA VAL A 788 25.72 0.89 26.02
C VAL A 788 25.13 -0.08 25.04
N ALA A 789 24.26 -1.02 25.41
CA ALA A 789 23.52 -1.85 24.47
C ALA A 789 22.54 -0.99 23.66
N LYS A 790 21.86 -0.02 24.30
CA LYS A 790 21.11 1.04 23.60
C LYS A 790 22.05 1.82 22.64
N SER A 791 23.25 2.20 23.09
CA SER A 791 24.25 2.97 22.33
C SER A 791 24.98 2.17 21.23
N GLU A 792 25.21 0.87 21.42
CA GLU A 792 25.89 -0.07 20.53
C GLU A 792 24.94 -0.47 19.42
N ARG A 793 23.68 -0.73 19.74
CA ARG A 793 22.61 -0.83 18.74
C ARG A 793 22.58 0.41 17.87
N TRP A 794 22.72 1.61 18.46
CA TRP A 794 22.86 2.86 17.72
C TRP A 794 24.15 2.95 16.87
N LYS A 795 25.30 2.52 17.41
CA LYS A 795 26.58 2.47 16.68
C LYS A 795 26.58 1.46 15.54
N GLU A 796 25.92 0.33 15.70
CA GLU A 796 25.79 -0.73 14.71
C GLU A 796 24.90 -0.27 13.56
N ILE A 797 23.78 0.41 13.88
CA ILE A 797 22.97 1.14 12.90
C ILE A 797 23.83 2.18 12.16
N LEU A 798 24.62 2.99 12.87
CA LEU A 798 25.52 3.99 12.24
C LEU A 798 26.60 3.35 11.34
N SER A 799 27.15 2.20 11.74
CA SER A 799 28.21 1.45 11.03
C SER A 799 27.72 0.81 9.74
N VAL A 800 26.59 0.10 9.78
CA VAL A 800 25.92 -0.51 8.61
C VAL A 800 25.58 0.55 7.56
N LYS A 801 25.45 1.81 7.99
CA LYS A 801 25.06 2.96 7.18
C LYS A 801 26.26 3.85 6.83
N GLY A 802 27.48 3.41 7.14
CA GLY A 802 28.74 4.02 6.69
C GLY A 802 29.09 5.36 7.35
N ILE A 803 28.60 5.61 8.57
CA ILE A 803 28.78 6.86 9.30
C ILE A 803 29.83 6.66 10.40
N GLN A 804 30.96 7.38 10.33
CA GLN A 804 32.05 7.25 11.31
C GLN A 804 31.85 8.20 12.51
N SER A 805 32.26 7.75 13.69
CA SER A 805 32.17 8.51 14.95
C SER A 805 33.09 9.74 14.90
N GLY A 806 32.52 10.92 14.65
CA GLY A 806 33.23 12.21 14.62
C GLY A 806 32.76 13.17 13.52
N ASP A 807 31.91 12.72 12.60
CA ASP A 807 31.32 13.58 11.57
C ASP A 807 30.31 14.57 12.16
N ARG A 808 30.30 15.83 11.69
CA ARG A 808 29.18 16.75 11.93
C ARG A 808 27.94 16.21 11.21
N LEU A 809 26.77 16.32 11.84
CA LEU A 809 25.50 15.89 11.24
C LEU A 809 25.21 16.71 9.97
N THR A 810 25.51 16.15 8.80
CA THR A 810 25.20 16.75 7.49
C THR A 810 24.04 16.01 6.82
N LYS A 811 23.41 16.62 5.81
CA LYS A 811 22.28 16.04 5.06
C LYS A 811 22.60 14.65 4.46
N SER A 812 23.86 14.37 4.08
CA SER A 812 24.27 13.07 3.51
C SER A 812 24.52 11.98 4.57
N THR A 813 24.88 12.36 5.79
CA THR A 813 25.04 11.44 6.93
C THR A 813 23.68 10.98 7.43
N PHE A 814 22.70 11.90 7.44
CA PHE A 814 21.36 11.65 7.91
C PHE A 814 20.52 10.74 6.98
N GLN A 815 20.68 10.87 5.65
CA GLN A 815 19.99 10.01 4.67
C GLN A 815 20.39 8.53 4.75
N ARG A 816 21.60 8.23 5.23
CA ARG A 816 22.03 6.84 5.40
C ARG A 816 21.36 6.17 6.60
N LEU A 817 20.68 6.89 7.50
CA LEU A 817 20.09 6.35 8.74
C LEU A 817 18.77 5.57 8.63
N LEU A 818 18.08 5.54 7.48
CA LEU A 818 16.73 4.92 7.33
C LEU A 818 16.70 3.39 6.97
N PRO A 819 15.96 2.49 7.66
CA PRO A 819 16.03 1.01 7.49
C PRO A 819 15.20 0.35 6.37
N GLN A 820 15.56 -0.90 6.04
CA GLN A 820 14.92 -1.82 5.07
C GLN A 820 14.68 -3.21 5.74
N PHE A 821 13.45 -3.79 5.76
CA PHE A 821 13.22 -5.19 6.24
C PHE A 821 11.89 -5.90 5.80
N GLN A 822 11.92 -7.25 5.74
CA GLN A 822 10.88 -8.28 5.42
C GLN A 822 10.46 -9.16 6.66
N GLN A 823 9.36 -9.96 6.62
CA GLN A 823 8.76 -10.74 7.77
C GLN A 823 8.27 -12.22 7.46
N LYS A 824 8.19 -13.13 8.47
CA LYS A 824 7.81 -14.62 8.47
C LYS A 824 6.73 -15.05 9.54
N GLU A 825 6.16 -16.29 9.50
CA GLU A 825 4.98 -16.89 10.25
C GLU A 825 5.24 -18.04 11.34
N MET A 826 4.18 -18.46 12.12
CA MET A 826 4.14 -19.40 13.31
C MET A 826 4.01 -20.95 13.04
N LYS A 827 4.29 -21.84 14.04
CA LYS A 827 4.45 -23.33 13.94
C LYS A 827 3.52 -24.21 14.85
N LEU A 828 3.36 -25.51 14.51
CA LEU A 828 2.49 -26.58 15.09
C LEU A 828 3.21 -27.52 16.11
N LEU A 829 2.51 -28.12 17.11
CA LEU A 829 3.08 -28.98 18.20
C LEU A 829 2.48 -30.40 18.31
N GLN A 830 3.28 -31.43 18.66
CA GLN A 830 2.91 -32.87 18.77
C GLN A 830 3.36 -33.51 20.11
N HIS A 831 2.63 -34.50 20.65
CA HIS A 831 2.97 -35.18 21.93
C HIS A 831 4.27 -36.01 21.85
N PRO A 832 5.25 -35.74 22.72
CA PRO A 832 6.61 -36.28 22.55
C PRO A 832 6.73 -37.77 22.87
N PHE A 833 5.80 -38.34 23.65
CA PHE A 833 5.92 -39.71 24.18
C PHE A 833 4.79 -40.66 23.76
N ASP A 834 3.71 -40.12 23.19
CA ASP A 834 2.57 -40.90 22.70
C ASP A 834 2.19 -40.37 21.33
N LYS A 835 2.68 -41.05 20.28
CA LYS A 835 2.43 -40.67 18.88
C LYS A 835 0.97 -40.83 18.47
N SER A 836 0.13 -41.46 19.29
CA SER A 836 -1.31 -41.57 19.05
C SER A 836 -2.12 -40.42 19.64
N ALA A 837 -1.49 -39.54 20.44
CA ALA A 837 -2.13 -38.34 20.97
C ALA A 837 -2.28 -37.23 19.89
N PRO A 838 -3.36 -36.43 19.95
CA PRO A 838 -3.66 -35.41 18.93
C PRO A 838 -2.67 -34.23 18.91
N GLU A 839 -2.45 -33.64 17.73
CA GLU A 839 -1.60 -32.45 17.53
C GLU A 839 -2.30 -31.17 18.05
N ALA A 840 -1.51 -30.27 18.64
CA ALA A 840 -2.02 -29.00 19.15
C ALA A 840 -1.75 -27.86 18.16
N CYS A 841 -2.80 -27.41 17.49
CA CYS A 841 -2.79 -26.26 16.59
C CYS A 841 -3.77 -25.17 17.02
N THR A 842 -4.53 -25.43 18.09
CA THR A 842 -5.43 -24.49 18.75
C THR A 842 -5.18 -24.44 20.25
N SER A 843 -5.54 -23.33 20.90
CA SER A 843 -5.34 -23.14 22.35
C SER A 843 -6.04 -24.21 23.21
N LYS A 844 -7.13 -24.81 22.71
CA LYS A 844 -7.87 -25.85 23.43
C LYS A 844 -7.14 -27.20 23.40
N GLU A 845 -6.50 -27.52 22.28
CA GLU A 845 -5.70 -28.74 22.13
C GLU A 845 -4.41 -28.66 22.95
N MET A 846 -3.85 -27.46 23.11
CA MET A 846 -2.67 -27.24 23.97
C MET A 846 -2.94 -27.60 25.46
N CYS A 847 -4.15 -27.34 25.99
CA CYS A 847 -4.49 -27.74 27.36
C CYS A 847 -4.58 -29.27 27.52
N LEU A 848 -5.14 -29.97 26.52
CA LEU A 848 -5.25 -31.42 26.52
C LEU A 848 -3.87 -32.08 26.37
N TYR A 849 -2.99 -31.49 25.55
CA TYR A 849 -1.60 -31.90 25.43
C TYR A 849 -0.90 -31.87 26.80
N ALA A 850 -1.09 -30.80 27.57
CA ALA A 850 -0.41 -30.64 28.86
C ALA A 850 -0.83 -31.73 29.87
N GLU A 851 -2.11 -32.06 29.97
CA GLU A 851 -2.63 -33.09 30.89
C GLU A 851 -2.04 -34.48 30.60
N LEU A 852 -2.01 -34.88 29.32
CA LEU A 852 -1.42 -36.16 28.89
C LEU A 852 0.09 -36.22 29.15
N TYR A 853 0.78 -35.12 28.87
CA TYR A 853 2.23 -35.01 29.07
C TYR A 853 2.60 -35.20 30.55
N PHE A 854 1.87 -34.55 31.48
CA PHE A 854 2.14 -34.69 32.91
C PHE A 854 1.79 -36.07 33.46
N HIS A 855 0.73 -36.71 32.97
CA HIS A 855 0.38 -38.07 33.37
C HIS A 855 1.51 -39.07 33.00
N ASP A 856 2.18 -38.87 31.87
CA ASP A 856 3.22 -39.79 31.37
C ASP A 856 4.61 -39.57 32.02
N ILE A 857 4.93 -38.35 32.45
CA ILE A 857 6.23 -38.07 33.11
C ILE A 857 6.18 -38.19 34.63
N LEU A 858 5.00 -38.07 35.25
CA LEU A 858 4.87 -38.08 36.71
C LEU A 858 4.43 -39.43 37.30
N THR A 859 3.89 -40.36 36.51
CA THR A 859 3.29 -41.59 37.07
C THR A 859 3.90 -42.87 36.54
N SER A 860 3.63 -43.99 37.23
CA SER A 860 4.04 -45.35 36.87
C SER A 860 3.44 -45.89 35.56
N ARG A 861 2.71 -45.07 34.79
CA ARG A 861 2.22 -45.43 33.45
C ARG A 861 3.36 -45.79 32.49
N ARG A 862 4.58 -45.27 32.71
CA ARG A 862 5.80 -45.71 32.03
C ARG A 862 6.40 -46.94 32.72
N SER A 863 6.60 -48.04 31.98
CA SER A 863 7.40 -49.17 32.46
C SER A 863 8.87 -48.75 32.59
N ASN A 864 9.50 -49.06 33.74
CA ASN A 864 10.90 -48.73 34.08
C ASN A 864 11.97 -49.16 33.05
N THR A 865 11.62 -49.92 32.01
CA THR A 865 12.55 -50.43 30.98
C THR A 865 12.83 -49.47 29.82
N GLU A 866 12.12 -48.34 29.69
CA GLU A 866 12.29 -47.40 28.56
C GLU A 866 12.71 -45.97 28.97
N CYS A 867 13.36 -45.81 30.13
CA CYS A 867 13.84 -44.50 30.59
C CYS A 867 15.20 -44.10 29.98
N LEU A 868 15.38 -44.27 28.67
CA LEU A 868 16.62 -43.91 27.95
C LEU A 868 16.76 -42.39 27.73
N TYR A 869 15.65 -41.64 27.81
CA TYR A 869 15.62 -40.22 27.45
C TYR A 869 16.20 -39.31 28.56
N ALA A 870 16.02 -39.68 29.84
CA ALA A 870 16.62 -38.94 30.95
C ALA A 870 18.17 -39.09 30.95
N GLU A 871 18.68 -40.26 30.55
CA GLU A 871 20.13 -40.50 30.45
C GLU A 871 20.79 -39.63 29.35
N LEU A 872 20.13 -39.45 28.20
CA LEU A 872 20.66 -38.63 27.09
C LEU A 872 20.58 -37.13 27.39
N TYR A 873 19.48 -36.68 27.99
CA TYR A 873 19.22 -35.27 28.21
C TYR A 873 20.12 -34.63 29.28
N PHE A 874 20.43 -35.37 30.35
CA PHE A 874 21.32 -34.87 31.41
C PHE A 874 22.81 -34.98 31.06
N HIS A 875 23.19 -35.90 30.17
CA HIS A 875 24.57 -36.00 29.68
C HIS A 875 24.97 -34.75 28.88
N ASP A 876 24.07 -34.21 28.05
CA ASP A 876 24.37 -33.08 27.16
C ASP A 876 24.50 -31.73 27.91
N ILE A 877 23.76 -31.56 29.00
CA ILE A 877 23.84 -30.36 29.86
C ILE A 877 25.15 -30.32 30.65
N LEU A 878 25.71 -31.48 31.02
CA LEU A 878 26.93 -31.54 31.83
C LEU A 878 28.23 -31.53 31.00
N THR A 879 28.19 -31.89 29.71
CA THR A 879 29.39 -31.94 28.85
C THR A 879 29.65 -30.69 28.00
N SER A 880 28.72 -29.74 27.90
CA SER A 880 28.85 -28.58 26.98
C SER A 880 29.58 -27.34 27.55
N ARG A 881 30.25 -27.44 28.71
CA ARG A 881 31.18 -26.41 29.21
C ARG A 881 32.54 -26.96 29.65
N ARG A 882 33.39 -27.38 28.70
CA ARG A 882 34.85 -27.10 28.66
C ARG A 882 35.55 -27.80 27.46
N SER A 883 36.65 -27.19 27.04
CA SER A 883 37.44 -27.44 25.82
C SER A 883 38.06 -28.83 25.69
N ASN A 884 38.14 -29.31 24.44
CA ASN A 884 38.86 -30.50 23.95
C ASN A 884 40.14 -30.85 24.73
N THR A 885 40.15 -32.00 25.39
CA THR A 885 41.26 -32.97 25.39
C THR A 885 40.72 -34.32 25.86
N GLU A 886 41.22 -35.37 25.22
CA GLU A 886 40.80 -36.78 25.28
C GLU A 886 40.54 -37.30 26.70
N LEU A 887 39.38 -37.95 26.91
CA LEU A 887 39.19 -38.95 27.96
C LEU A 887 38.35 -40.12 27.44
N ASP A 888 38.88 -41.30 27.71
CA ASP A 888 38.49 -42.64 27.27
C ASP A 888 37.16 -43.10 27.90
N MET A 889 36.19 -43.49 27.06
CA MET A 889 34.82 -43.90 27.41
C MET A 889 34.76 -45.36 27.92
N GLY A 890 35.61 -45.70 28.88
CA GLY A 890 35.76 -47.08 29.35
C GLY A 890 34.98 -47.45 30.61
N GLN A 891 34.74 -46.52 31.54
CA GLN A 891 34.18 -46.88 32.86
C GLN A 891 33.48 -45.69 33.55
N VAL A 892 32.18 -45.52 33.35
CA VAL A 892 31.31 -44.84 34.33
C VAL A 892 30.02 -45.64 34.47
N HIS A 893 29.93 -46.45 35.52
CA HIS A 893 28.65 -46.92 36.04
C HIS A 893 27.93 -45.71 36.65
N LEU A 894 26.82 -45.27 36.05
CA LEU A 894 26.00 -44.17 36.54
C LEU A 894 24.99 -44.70 37.57
N THR A 895 25.13 -44.27 38.82
CA THR A 895 24.10 -44.37 39.87
C THR A 895 22.98 -43.36 39.62
N ASP A 896 21.72 -43.76 39.82
CA ASP A 896 20.54 -42.90 39.69
C ASP A 896 20.67 -41.68 40.61
N LEU A 897 20.40 -40.49 40.08
CA LEU A 897 20.67 -39.20 40.74
C LEU A 897 19.90 -39.05 42.07
N TRP A 898 18.78 -39.76 42.21
CA TRP A 898 17.98 -39.83 43.43
C TRP A 898 18.62 -40.65 44.55
N GLU A 899 19.55 -41.55 44.24
CA GLU A 899 20.34 -42.27 45.25
C GLU A 899 21.38 -41.35 45.92
N LEU A 900 21.80 -40.27 45.23
CA LEU A 900 22.74 -39.27 45.75
C LEU A 900 22.07 -38.21 46.65
N VAL A 901 20.73 -38.15 46.68
CA VAL A 901 20.00 -37.23 47.56
C VAL A 901 19.84 -37.88 48.94
N GLU A 902 20.55 -37.38 49.95
CA GLU A 902 20.51 -37.96 51.31
C GLU A 902 19.18 -37.67 52.06
N ALA A 903 18.40 -36.67 51.64
CA ALA A 903 17.14 -36.31 52.27
C ALA A 903 16.05 -37.35 51.98
N ARG A 904 15.47 -37.95 53.02
CA ARG A 904 14.43 -38.98 52.93
C ARG A 904 13.17 -38.52 53.66
N LEU A 905 12.01 -38.57 52.99
CA LEU A 905 10.73 -38.37 53.64
C LEU A 905 10.45 -39.52 54.64
N PRO A 906 9.87 -39.24 55.82
CA PRO A 906 9.39 -40.28 56.75
C PRO A 906 8.33 -41.17 56.08
N GLN A 907 8.16 -42.40 56.57
CA GLN A 907 7.22 -43.37 55.99
C GLN A 907 5.78 -42.83 55.88
N GLU A 908 5.31 -42.06 56.87
CA GLU A 908 4.01 -41.38 56.81
C GLU A 908 3.94 -40.34 55.69
N GLY A 909 4.98 -39.51 55.53
CA GLY A 909 5.05 -38.51 54.47
C GLY A 909 5.13 -39.10 53.06
N ARG A 910 5.55 -40.36 52.92
CA ARG A 910 5.50 -41.07 51.63
C ARG A 910 4.11 -41.57 51.31
N LEU A 911 3.36 -42.03 52.32
CA LEU A 911 1.97 -42.46 52.15
C LEU A 911 1.03 -41.27 51.85
N ASP A 912 1.37 -40.07 52.31
CA ASP A 912 0.64 -38.83 52.00
C ASP A 912 0.83 -38.34 50.54
N LEU A 913 1.84 -38.82 49.81
CA LEU A 913 2.07 -38.45 48.40
C LEU A 913 1.13 -39.18 47.43
N ASP A 914 0.51 -40.28 47.86
CA ASP A 914 -0.37 -41.11 47.03
C ASP A 914 -1.86 -40.74 47.14
N ARG A 915 -2.20 -39.65 47.86
CA ARG A 915 -3.57 -39.10 47.92
C ARG A 915 -3.68 -37.80 47.11
N PRO A 916 -4.87 -37.46 46.59
CA PRO A 916 -5.11 -36.16 45.99
C PRO A 916 -4.75 -35.04 46.97
N ILE A 917 -4.10 -33.99 46.46
CA ILE A 917 -3.88 -32.77 47.24
C ILE A 917 -5.23 -32.07 47.43
N THR A 918 -5.38 -31.26 48.46
CA THR A 918 -6.57 -30.40 48.68
C THR A 918 -6.27 -28.94 48.31
N ASP A 919 -7.29 -28.17 47.91
CA ASP A 919 -7.15 -26.73 47.59
C ASP A 919 -6.57 -25.94 48.79
N SER A 920 -6.90 -26.34 50.02
CA SER A 920 -6.32 -25.74 51.22
C SER A 920 -4.82 -26.03 51.33
N GLU A 921 -4.37 -27.26 51.06
CA GLU A 921 -2.96 -27.63 51.10
C GLU A 921 -2.16 -26.91 50.01
N ALA A 922 -2.70 -26.81 48.79
CA ALA A 922 -2.07 -26.07 47.69
C ALA A 922 -1.94 -24.57 47.99
N LYS A 923 -3.00 -23.94 48.52
CA LYS A 923 -2.95 -22.54 48.99
C LYS A 923 -1.93 -22.35 50.10
N GLN A 924 -1.86 -23.31 51.04
CA GLN A 924 -0.93 -23.23 52.16
C GLN A 924 0.52 -23.41 51.69
N ALA A 925 0.76 -24.27 50.69
CA ALA A 925 2.05 -24.41 50.03
C ALA A 925 2.46 -23.11 49.33
N ILE A 926 1.59 -22.51 48.50
CA ILE A 926 1.84 -21.22 47.83
C ILE A 926 2.08 -20.10 48.84
N LYS A 927 1.34 -20.08 49.96
CA LYS A 927 1.53 -19.10 51.03
C LYS A 927 2.83 -19.28 51.79
N ALA A 928 3.34 -20.51 51.89
CA ALA A 928 4.63 -20.82 52.50
C ALA A 928 5.81 -20.52 51.56
N MET A 929 5.56 -20.29 50.26
CA MET A 929 6.59 -19.91 49.30
C MET A 929 7.04 -18.45 49.50
N ALA A 930 8.33 -18.21 49.32
CA ALA A 930 8.91 -16.89 49.48
C ALA A 930 8.40 -15.92 48.41
N ARG A 931 8.00 -14.72 48.83
CA ARG A 931 7.53 -13.66 47.94
C ARG A 931 8.55 -13.30 46.85
N GLY A 932 8.08 -13.06 45.63
CA GLY A 932 8.89 -12.74 44.45
C GLY A 932 9.52 -13.94 43.75
N LYS A 933 9.35 -15.17 44.28
CA LYS A 933 9.69 -16.39 43.54
C LYS A 933 8.64 -16.64 42.46
N ALA A 934 9.07 -17.05 41.27
CA ALA A 934 8.22 -17.67 40.26
C ALA A 934 8.51 -19.18 40.27
N PRO A 935 7.49 -20.06 40.27
CA PRO A 935 7.72 -21.50 40.21
C PRO A 935 7.97 -21.91 38.75
N GLY A 936 9.08 -21.44 38.17
CA GLY A 936 9.43 -21.69 36.76
C GLY A 936 10.08 -20.49 36.06
N SER A 937 10.54 -20.71 34.82
CA SER A 937 11.12 -19.68 33.95
C SER A 937 10.07 -18.83 33.21
N ASP A 938 8.79 -19.07 33.44
CA ASP A 938 7.65 -18.35 32.85
C ASP A 938 7.38 -16.98 33.51
N GLY A 939 8.03 -16.69 34.65
CA GLY A 939 7.99 -15.40 35.32
C GLY A 939 6.67 -15.11 36.05
N MET A 940 5.78 -16.09 36.22
CA MET A 940 4.58 -15.93 37.03
C MET A 940 4.92 -16.03 38.52
N THR A 941 4.94 -14.91 39.23
CA THR A 941 5.34 -14.94 40.65
C THR A 941 4.27 -15.58 41.55
N VAL A 942 4.71 -16.04 42.72
CA VAL A 942 3.85 -16.59 43.80
C VAL A 942 2.72 -15.61 44.16
N GLU A 943 2.94 -14.30 44.07
CA GLU A 943 1.90 -13.28 44.27
C GLU A 943 0.85 -13.26 43.18
N LEU A 944 1.25 -13.52 41.93
CA LEU A 944 0.37 -13.58 40.78
C LEU A 944 -0.50 -14.85 40.88
N SER A 945 0.13 -15.98 41.25
CA SER A 945 -0.58 -17.23 41.57
C SER A 945 -1.57 -17.06 42.73
N HIS A 946 -1.22 -16.27 43.76
CA HIS A 946 -2.12 -15.97 44.88
C HIS A 946 -3.24 -14.98 44.49
N MET A 947 -2.99 -14.05 43.58
CA MET A 947 -3.95 -13.04 43.12
C MET A 947 -5.01 -13.64 42.19
N PHE A 948 -4.61 -14.58 41.33
CA PHE A 948 -5.49 -15.27 40.36
C PHE A 948 -5.85 -16.70 40.78
N TRP A 949 -5.58 -17.09 42.03
CA TRP A 949 -5.98 -18.39 42.56
C TRP A 949 -7.49 -18.66 42.46
N PRO A 950 -8.40 -17.66 42.63
CA PRO A 950 -9.82 -17.89 42.44
C PRO A 950 -10.21 -18.37 41.03
N GLU A 951 -9.45 -17.99 40.00
CA GLU A 951 -9.71 -18.30 38.59
C GLU A 951 -8.88 -19.49 38.07
N LEU A 952 -7.63 -19.62 38.52
CA LEU A 952 -6.68 -20.64 38.04
C LEU A 952 -6.58 -21.86 38.97
N GLY A 953 -6.78 -21.66 40.27
CA GLY A 953 -6.54 -22.67 41.29
C GLY A 953 -7.35 -23.94 41.09
N GLY A 954 -8.63 -23.80 40.69
CA GLY A 954 -9.50 -24.93 40.40
C GLY A 954 -9.01 -25.77 39.20
N VAL A 955 -8.62 -25.12 38.11
CA VAL A 955 -8.16 -25.79 36.87
C VAL A 955 -6.82 -26.50 37.08
N LEU A 956 -5.88 -25.85 37.77
CA LEU A 956 -4.56 -26.43 38.07
C LEU A 956 -4.66 -27.60 39.04
N PHE A 957 -5.53 -27.49 40.03
CA PHE A 957 -5.84 -28.56 40.98
C PHE A 957 -6.44 -29.78 40.31
N GLU A 958 -7.42 -29.55 39.43
CA GLU A 958 -8.09 -30.59 38.66
C GLU A 958 -7.09 -31.30 37.74
N MET A 959 -6.27 -30.56 36.99
CA MET A 959 -5.23 -31.12 36.12
C MET A 959 -4.21 -31.97 36.90
N TYR A 960 -3.73 -31.47 38.05
CA TYR A 960 -2.76 -32.20 38.88
C TYR A 960 -3.35 -33.48 39.48
N ASN A 961 -4.54 -33.39 40.08
CA ASN A 961 -5.14 -34.55 40.72
C ASN A 961 -5.62 -35.58 39.70
N ASN A 962 -6.13 -35.15 38.53
CA ASN A 962 -6.50 -36.04 37.43
C ASN A 962 -5.30 -36.81 36.90
N ALA A 963 -4.11 -36.20 36.86
CA ALA A 963 -2.87 -36.87 36.47
C ALA A 963 -2.51 -38.05 37.39
N LEU A 964 -3.03 -38.10 38.63
CA LEU A 964 -2.78 -39.17 39.61
C LEU A 964 -3.92 -40.22 39.70
N ILE A 965 -5.04 -40.03 38.99
CA ILE A 965 -6.17 -40.96 39.04
C ILE A 965 -5.82 -42.27 38.33
N GLY A 966 -5.73 -43.37 39.08
CA GLY A 966 -5.48 -44.71 38.54
C GLY A 966 -3.99 -45.04 38.30
N ALA A 967 -3.08 -44.18 38.75
CA ALA A 967 -1.64 -44.38 38.70
C ALA A 967 -1.00 -43.97 40.05
N TRP A 968 0.28 -44.29 40.24
CA TRP A 968 1.02 -43.96 41.47
C TRP A 968 2.41 -43.43 41.15
N LEU A 969 2.96 -42.63 42.05
CA LEU A 969 4.31 -42.10 41.93
C LEU A 969 5.34 -43.25 42.06
N PRO A 970 6.33 -43.36 41.16
CA PRO A 970 7.37 -44.38 41.27
C PRO A 970 8.17 -44.25 42.58
N SER A 971 8.66 -45.38 43.11
CA SER A 971 9.35 -45.40 44.40
C SER A 971 10.54 -44.43 44.45
N SER A 972 11.31 -44.27 43.36
CA SER A 972 12.40 -43.29 43.28
C SER A 972 11.95 -41.84 43.48
N MET A 973 10.79 -41.44 42.96
CA MET A 973 10.23 -40.09 43.13
C MET A 973 9.67 -39.86 44.55
N SER A 974 9.21 -40.91 45.23
CA SER A 974 8.71 -40.83 46.62
C SER A 974 9.81 -40.64 47.69
N HIS A 975 11.09 -40.72 47.30
CA HIS A 975 12.22 -40.66 48.25
C HIS A 975 12.79 -39.25 48.48
N GLY A 976 12.46 -38.26 47.64
CA GLY A 976 12.93 -36.88 47.73
C GLY A 976 11.79 -35.86 47.76
N VAL A 977 12.09 -34.60 48.13
CA VAL A 977 11.09 -33.52 48.13
C VAL A 977 10.64 -33.25 46.69
N ILE A 978 9.43 -33.67 46.37
CA ILE A 978 8.80 -33.36 45.09
C ILE A 978 8.34 -31.90 45.14
N THR A 979 8.97 -31.04 44.34
CA THR A 979 8.39 -29.73 44.02
C THR A 979 7.71 -29.88 42.66
N LEU A 980 6.40 -30.11 42.65
CA LEU A 980 5.64 -30.22 41.42
C LEU A 980 5.20 -28.84 40.96
N PHE A 981 5.77 -28.34 39.85
CA PHE A 981 5.21 -27.21 39.11
C PHE A 981 5.29 -27.42 37.61
N VAL A 982 4.24 -26.97 36.94
CA VAL A 982 3.97 -27.08 35.51
C VAL A 982 5.08 -26.36 34.74
N GLN A 983 5.89 -27.14 34.04
CA GLN A 983 6.89 -26.67 33.09
C GLN A 983 6.25 -26.71 31.69
N ASP A 984 6.35 -25.63 30.92
CA ASP A 984 6.05 -25.71 29.49
C ASP A 984 6.98 -26.76 28.88
N GLY A 985 6.40 -27.76 28.21
CA GLY A 985 7.10 -28.90 27.61
C GLY A 985 7.86 -28.50 26.35
N GLY A 986 8.71 -27.49 26.47
CA GLY A 986 9.61 -27.05 25.41
C GLY A 986 11.00 -27.64 25.62
N GLU A 987 11.30 -28.72 24.92
CA GLU A 987 12.61 -28.85 24.27
C GLU A 987 12.47 -29.47 22.88
N GLY A 988 13.13 -28.83 21.92
CA GLY A 988 13.19 -29.24 20.52
C GLY A 988 13.81 -28.17 19.63
#